data_AF-A0A2V6GSG9-F1
#
_entry.id   AF-A0A2V6GSG9-F1
#
_cell.length_a   1.000
_cell.length_b   1.000
_cell.length_c   1.000
_cell.angle_alpha   90.00
_cell.angle_beta   90.00
_cell.angle_gamma   90.00
#
_symmetry.space_group_name_H-M   'P 1'
#
loop_
_entity.id
_entity.type
_entity.pdbx_description
1 polymer ?
#
loop_
_entity_poly.entity_id
_entity_poly.type
_entity_poly.pdbx_seq_one_letter_code
_entity_poly.pdbx_strand_id
1 'polypeptide(L)'
;MNLFKTVAGCVLFCLLTFVHLSAVAAAAQLRGAHVTQIINDVKLLPGQAAARAAVVNDSVDAGTAVRTGADSRSELTFLDLTITRLGANTIFSFNEGARQINLGGGAVLLQVPRNGAEAKIATVAVTAAITGGTALLEANKGFPTKLLMLEGIGRFYPTGHPEQAAIVHGGEMAMMTVDGQITRPTKFNAALVYKTSKLITSFPTLPNADLILAVIDEQQAGQLGGPSSPSSPSGTKDLVDVISTSVAASATPGSSSSSGGGSTSKFGPPSAITSPNPYVITSGTVINTDPTITTNGITNFGKIYRGAALDGPLPTWLGSSPSSFDSVDFFDSNSSGGFISPDSKTLPIPGFLFASLQLAGDPTVFNSSGYPTLGLVSQGDITSSPTGAVFTFGGIQQVGLIALNGSINLSGISFANFGQLFIYARGTGSNLTLAAPISNLNKVQLRAEGDIQLSAPVTVNGTAQDNRGFKALAGNNLVASSTVNSHQMILQSLGGITVTSSAQLLSMLDASGSTGQILILASGSSAAVNVSGSIQAQQGEVDIRQTGDTGQTTLNNATIHGDVVKLSALGTNGVLNIGSGNMLNADTVLKLYAVGSNGTLNFLSNVTLSSPSNILAANTINISQGVVVTIKSAQQADVFTNHPNYFGFGGTGSTDTTGTFGGAGAKNPQPLSSAPPLGDPGHGP
;
A
#
# COMPACT_ATOMS: atom_id res chain seq x y z
N MET A 1 8.74 91.20 16.12
CA MET A 1 8.73 90.93 14.67
C MET A 1 8.13 89.53 14.49
N ASN A 2 6.84 89.49 14.15
CA ASN A 2 6.00 88.42 13.58
C ASN A 2 6.72 87.10 13.20
N LEU A 3 6.21 85.87 13.41
CA LEU A 3 4.84 85.35 13.25
C LEU A 3 4.79 83.84 13.68
N PHE A 4 3.58 83.26 13.76
CA PHE A 4 3.17 81.83 13.89
C PHE A 4 2.81 81.33 15.31
N LYS A 5 1.52 81.37 15.71
CA LYS A 5 0.34 80.49 15.41
C LYS A 5 0.27 79.27 16.37
N THR A 6 -0.56 79.31 17.41
CA THR A 6 -1.99 78.87 17.51
C THR A 6 -2.12 77.41 17.98
N VAL A 7 -2.61 77.24 19.22
CA VAL A 7 -3.11 75.99 19.82
C VAL A 7 -4.58 76.19 20.15
N ALA A 8 -5.42 75.23 19.75
CA ALA A 8 -6.79 74.88 20.19
C ALA A 8 -7.49 74.31 18.95
N GLY A 9 -7.76 73.01 18.81
CA GLY A 9 -8.52 72.18 19.74
C GLY A 9 -9.92 72.01 19.14
N CYS A 10 -10.20 70.88 18.49
CA CYS A 10 -11.56 70.35 18.34
C CYS A 10 -11.53 68.92 17.81
N VAL A 11 -12.06 68.03 18.63
CA VAL A 11 -12.35 66.62 18.37
C VAL A 11 -13.38 66.53 17.25
N LEU A 12 -13.09 65.77 16.20
CA LEU A 12 -14.11 65.27 15.28
C LEU A 12 -13.84 63.81 14.94
N PHE A 13 -14.74 62.96 15.43
CA PHE A 13 -14.78 61.52 15.29
C PHE A 13 -15.21 61.19 13.85
N CYS A 14 -14.26 60.95 12.95
CA CYS A 14 -14.55 60.48 11.59
C CYS A 14 -14.67 58.95 11.60
N LEU A 15 -15.92 58.49 11.61
CA LEU A 15 -16.33 57.12 11.36
C LEU A 15 -15.93 56.76 9.91
N LEU A 16 -14.85 55.98 9.74
CA LEU A 16 -14.48 55.39 8.46
C LEU A 16 -15.47 54.25 8.14
N THR A 17 -16.50 54.57 7.37
CA THR A 17 -17.35 53.59 6.71
C THR A 17 -16.55 52.89 5.61
N PHE A 18 -15.93 51.77 5.94
CA PHE A 18 -15.52 50.77 4.96
C PHE A 18 -16.78 50.23 4.28
N VAL A 19 -17.12 50.78 3.11
CA VAL A 19 -18.05 50.13 2.17
C VAL A 19 -17.31 48.91 1.65
N HIS A 20 -17.42 47.79 2.37
CA HIS A 20 -17.13 46.48 1.82
C HIS A 20 -18.13 46.25 0.68
N LEU A 21 -17.64 46.40 -0.54
CA LEU A 21 -18.31 45.89 -1.73
C LEU A 21 -18.24 44.36 -1.63
N SER A 22 -19.18 43.78 -0.88
CA SER A 22 -19.40 42.34 -0.86
C SER A 22 -19.86 41.97 -2.26
N ALA A 23 -18.92 41.55 -3.10
CA ALA A 23 -19.24 40.72 -4.25
C ALA A 23 -19.90 39.47 -3.67
N VAL A 24 -21.23 39.46 -3.61
CA VAL A 24 -22.00 38.24 -3.40
C VAL A 24 -21.72 37.40 -4.63
N ALA A 25 -20.72 36.53 -4.52
CA ALA A 25 -20.53 35.45 -5.47
C ALA A 25 -21.82 34.63 -5.42
N ALA A 26 -22.69 34.84 -6.40
CA ALA A 26 -23.82 33.95 -6.62
C ALA A 26 -23.21 32.55 -6.84
N ALA A 27 -23.51 31.62 -5.92
CA ALA A 27 -23.07 30.24 -6.04
C ALA A 27 -23.50 29.72 -7.42
N ALA A 28 -22.55 29.18 -8.19
CA ALA A 28 -22.85 28.54 -9.45
C ALA A 28 -23.86 27.42 -9.19
N GLN A 29 -25.05 27.54 -9.77
CA GLN A 29 -26.10 26.53 -9.65
C GLN A 29 -25.65 25.24 -10.34
N LEU A 30 -26.02 24.06 -9.82
CA LEU A 30 -25.89 22.79 -10.53
C LEU A 30 -26.86 22.80 -11.73
N ARG A 31 -26.46 23.44 -12.84
CA ARG A 31 -27.29 23.64 -14.05
C ARG A 31 -27.28 22.43 -14.99
N GLY A 32 -26.30 21.55 -14.85
CA GLY A 32 -26.13 20.35 -15.67
C GLY A 32 -24.85 19.62 -15.31
N ALA A 33 -24.78 18.33 -15.65
CA ALA A 33 -23.58 17.51 -15.53
C ALA A 33 -23.21 16.90 -16.88
N HIS A 34 -21.93 16.65 -17.09
CA HIS A 34 -21.46 15.86 -18.23
C HIS A 34 -21.04 14.47 -17.78
N VAL A 35 -21.36 13.45 -18.58
CA VAL A 35 -20.82 12.11 -18.38
C VAL A 35 -19.32 12.13 -18.67
N THR A 36 -18.47 12.02 -17.67
CA THR A 36 -17.00 12.03 -17.85
C THR A 36 -16.42 10.63 -17.98
N GLN A 37 -17.10 9.62 -17.44
CA GLN A 37 -16.66 8.24 -17.57
C GLN A 37 -17.84 7.26 -17.58
N ILE A 38 -17.72 6.21 -18.39
CA ILE A 38 -18.67 5.11 -18.51
C ILE A 38 -17.92 3.80 -18.33
N ILE A 39 -18.45 2.93 -17.47
CA ILE A 39 -18.00 1.55 -17.30
C ILE A 39 -19.20 0.66 -17.61
N ASN A 40 -19.08 -0.19 -18.62
CA ASN A 40 -20.11 -1.11 -19.12
C ASN A 40 -21.40 -0.40 -19.58
N ASP A 41 -22.58 -0.87 -19.15
CA ASP A 41 -23.89 -0.39 -19.61
C ASP A 41 -24.42 0.78 -18.77
N VAL A 42 -24.39 1.99 -19.35
CA VAL A 42 -24.98 3.21 -18.78
C VAL A 42 -25.99 3.78 -19.76
N LYS A 43 -27.18 4.12 -19.27
CA LYS A 43 -28.28 4.66 -20.09
C LYS A 43 -28.74 6.00 -19.55
N LEU A 44 -29.04 6.92 -20.46
CA LEU A 44 -29.77 8.15 -20.19
C LEU A 44 -31.26 7.91 -20.41
N LEU A 45 -32.08 8.47 -19.53
CA LEU A 45 -33.54 8.35 -19.54
C LEU A 45 -34.13 9.77 -19.50
N PRO A 46 -34.26 10.43 -20.66
CA PRO A 46 -34.89 11.74 -20.73
C PRO A 46 -36.39 11.64 -20.46
N GLY A 47 -36.97 12.58 -19.72
CA GLY A 47 -38.39 12.53 -19.33
C GLY A 47 -39.39 12.50 -20.51
N GLN A 48 -39.00 12.93 -21.70
CA GLN A 48 -39.85 13.00 -22.91
C GLN A 48 -39.32 12.20 -24.11
N ALA A 49 -38.34 11.31 -23.91
CA ALA A 49 -37.76 10.49 -24.98
C ALA A 49 -37.47 9.06 -24.54
N ALA A 50 -37.24 8.16 -25.51
CA ALA A 50 -36.85 6.79 -25.22
C ALA A 50 -35.47 6.74 -24.55
N ALA A 51 -35.28 5.77 -23.64
CA ALA A 51 -33.99 5.54 -23.01
C ALA A 51 -32.93 5.17 -24.07
N ARG A 52 -31.76 5.77 -23.98
CA ARG A 52 -30.63 5.52 -24.89
C ARG A 52 -29.34 5.24 -24.11
N ALA A 53 -28.39 4.57 -24.74
CA ALA A 53 -27.05 4.43 -24.18
C ALA A 53 -26.39 5.81 -24.00
N ALA A 54 -25.70 5.99 -22.87
CA ALA A 54 -24.88 7.15 -22.61
C ALA A 54 -23.56 7.07 -23.40
N VAL A 55 -23.02 8.22 -23.76
CA VAL A 55 -21.69 8.38 -24.35
C VAL A 55 -20.93 9.42 -23.51
N VAL A 56 -19.62 9.28 -23.42
CA VAL A 56 -18.77 10.27 -22.74
C VAL A 56 -18.98 11.65 -23.37
N ASN A 57 -19.04 12.68 -22.54
CA ASN A 57 -19.42 14.07 -22.80
C ASN A 57 -20.92 14.32 -23.07
N ASP A 58 -21.79 13.31 -22.97
CA ASP A 58 -23.23 13.56 -22.99
C ASP A 58 -23.63 14.56 -21.88
N SER A 59 -24.49 15.52 -22.21
CA SER A 59 -25.12 16.38 -21.21
C SER A 59 -26.21 15.60 -20.48
N VAL A 60 -26.22 15.73 -19.17
CA VAL A 60 -27.27 15.28 -18.26
C VAL A 60 -27.90 16.55 -17.70
N ASP A 61 -29.03 16.93 -18.29
CA ASP A 61 -29.82 18.09 -17.90
C ASP A 61 -30.95 17.69 -16.94
N ALA A 62 -31.56 18.68 -16.27
CA ALA A 62 -32.62 18.40 -15.32
C ALA A 62 -33.82 17.72 -16.01
N GLY A 63 -34.37 16.70 -15.34
CA GLY A 63 -35.39 15.82 -15.94
C GLY A 63 -34.84 14.66 -16.77
N THR A 64 -33.52 14.52 -16.91
CA THR A 64 -32.86 13.32 -17.45
C THR A 64 -32.27 12.49 -16.32
N ALA A 65 -32.66 11.22 -16.23
CA ALA A 65 -32.06 10.28 -15.29
C ALA A 65 -30.91 9.48 -15.94
N VAL A 66 -29.97 9.03 -15.12
CA VAL A 66 -28.87 8.12 -15.50
C VAL A 66 -29.09 6.80 -14.80
N ARG A 67 -29.04 5.70 -15.54
CA ARG A 67 -29.15 4.34 -15.02
C ARG A 67 -27.92 3.51 -15.36
N THR A 68 -27.35 2.86 -14.36
CA THR A 68 -26.26 1.88 -14.51
C THR A 68 -26.80 0.45 -14.37
N GLY A 69 -26.26 -0.49 -15.14
CA GLY A 69 -26.50 -1.93 -15.01
C GLY A 69 -25.74 -2.60 -13.85
N ALA A 70 -25.81 -3.94 -13.78
CA ALA A 70 -25.33 -4.74 -12.65
C ALA A 70 -23.80 -4.71 -12.42
N ASP A 71 -23.02 -4.49 -13.48
CA ASP A 71 -21.56 -4.31 -13.40
C ASP A 71 -21.10 -2.95 -13.90
N SER A 72 -22.05 -2.02 -14.05
CA SER A 72 -21.82 -0.72 -14.67
C SER A 72 -21.59 0.38 -13.66
N ARG A 73 -20.85 1.39 -14.06
CA ARG A 73 -20.57 2.59 -13.24
C ARG A 73 -20.47 3.79 -14.16
N SER A 74 -20.71 4.98 -13.62
CA SER A 74 -20.57 6.22 -14.38
C SER A 74 -19.99 7.31 -13.51
N GLU A 75 -19.16 8.18 -14.07
CA GLU A 75 -18.80 9.45 -13.46
C GLU A 75 -19.51 10.58 -14.20
N LEU A 76 -20.07 11.51 -13.42
CA LEU A 76 -20.67 12.75 -13.87
C LEU A 76 -19.94 13.91 -13.22
N THR A 77 -19.54 14.90 -14.02
CA THR A 77 -18.94 16.14 -13.51
C THR A 77 -19.85 17.31 -13.80
N PHE A 78 -20.21 18.03 -12.75
CA PHE A 78 -21.03 19.24 -12.85
C PHE A 78 -20.19 20.47 -13.18
N LEU A 79 -20.86 21.52 -13.66
CA LEU A 79 -20.21 22.80 -13.99
C LEU A 79 -19.50 23.48 -12.81
N ASP A 80 -19.95 23.23 -11.58
CA ASP A 80 -19.30 23.72 -10.36
C ASP A 80 -18.16 22.82 -9.87
N LEU A 81 -17.72 21.87 -10.70
CA LEU A 81 -16.69 20.86 -10.42
C LEU A 81 -17.08 19.82 -9.35
N THR A 82 -18.36 19.74 -8.97
CA THR A 82 -18.86 18.61 -8.18
C THR A 82 -18.75 17.32 -9.00
N ILE A 83 -18.13 16.29 -8.44
CA ILE A 83 -18.04 14.96 -9.06
C ILE A 83 -19.06 14.03 -8.41
N THR A 84 -19.83 13.32 -9.24
CA THR A 84 -20.75 12.27 -8.80
C THR A 84 -20.43 10.97 -9.50
N ARG A 85 -20.21 9.91 -8.73
CA ARG A 85 -19.97 8.56 -9.27
C ARG A 85 -21.10 7.64 -8.90
N LEU A 86 -21.61 6.93 -9.89
CA LEU A 86 -22.75 6.02 -9.79
C LEU A 86 -22.27 4.57 -9.75
N GLY A 87 -22.78 3.81 -8.79
CA GLY A 87 -22.46 2.40 -8.58
C GLY A 87 -23.23 1.50 -9.52
N ALA A 88 -23.15 0.18 -9.31
CA ALA A 88 -23.99 -0.77 -10.01
C ALA A 88 -25.47 -0.56 -9.67
N ASN A 89 -26.36 -0.92 -10.60
CA ASN A 89 -27.83 -0.88 -10.41
C ASN A 89 -28.36 0.45 -9.85
N THR A 90 -27.72 1.56 -10.24
CA THR A 90 -27.99 2.88 -9.69
C THR A 90 -28.92 3.65 -10.62
N ILE A 91 -29.93 4.30 -10.05
CA ILE A 91 -30.78 5.27 -10.76
C ILE A 91 -30.59 6.64 -10.12
N PHE A 92 -30.06 7.55 -10.91
CA PHE A 92 -29.70 8.91 -10.52
C PHE A 92 -30.54 9.91 -11.33
N SER A 93 -31.04 10.95 -10.69
CA SER A 93 -31.50 12.17 -11.37
C SER A 93 -31.15 13.38 -10.54
N PHE A 94 -31.24 14.59 -11.10
CA PHE A 94 -31.03 15.81 -10.33
C PHE A 94 -32.10 16.84 -10.66
N ASN A 95 -32.38 17.70 -9.69
CA ASN A 95 -33.34 18.80 -9.81
C ASN A 95 -32.58 20.13 -9.93
N GLU A 96 -32.81 20.86 -11.02
CA GLU A 96 -32.25 22.19 -11.23
C GLU A 96 -32.75 23.16 -10.12
N GLY A 97 -31.85 24.01 -9.62
CA GLY A 97 -32.19 25.03 -8.62
C GLY A 97 -32.16 24.59 -7.16
N ALA A 98 -32.30 23.29 -6.85
CA ALA A 98 -32.32 22.79 -5.47
C ALA A 98 -30.97 22.20 -4.98
N ARG A 99 -29.95 22.15 -5.86
CA ARG A 99 -28.69 21.39 -5.68
C ARG A 99 -28.92 20.00 -5.05
N GLN A 100 -29.95 19.32 -5.54
CA GLN A 100 -30.41 18.04 -5.02
C GLN A 100 -30.30 16.95 -6.10
N ILE A 101 -29.61 15.89 -5.73
CA ILE A 101 -29.52 14.60 -6.40
C ILE A 101 -30.61 13.70 -5.82
N ASN A 102 -31.37 13.04 -6.68
CA ASN A 102 -32.31 12.00 -6.27
C ASN A 102 -31.72 10.64 -6.60
N LEU A 103 -31.65 9.76 -5.60
CA LEU A 103 -31.19 8.40 -5.72
C LEU A 103 -32.40 7.45 -5.56
N GLY A 104 -32.81 6.83 -6.67
CA GLY A 104 -33.91 5.86 -6.68
C GLY A 104 -33.54 4.49 -6.12
N GLY A 105 -32.24 4.18 -6.11
CA GLY A 105 -31.65 2.95 -5.60
C GLY A 105 -30.19 2.82 -6.05
N GLY A 106 -29.40 1.98 -5.37
CA GLY A 106 -27.99 1.73 -5.66
C GLY A 106 -27.04 2.52 -4.77
N ALA A 107 -25.87 2.89 -5.30
CA ALA A 107 -24.83 3.59 -4.54
C ALA A 107 -24.29 4.80 -5.32
N VAL A 108 -23.99 5.87 -4.59
CA VAL A 108 -23.43 7.10 -5.13
C VAL A 108 -22.26 7.57 -4.29
N LEU A 109 -21.21 8.06 -4.94
CA LEU A 109 -20.20 8.90 -4.29
C LEU A 109 -20.39 10.33 -4.78
N LEU A 110 -20.42 11.27 -3.85
CA LEU A 110 -20.53 12.69 -4.13
C LEU A 110 -19.31 13.40 -3.54
N GLN A 111 -18.57 14.10 -4.40
CA GLN A 111 -17.46 14.95 -4.03
C GLN A 111 -17.81 16.40 -4.36
N VAL A 112 -17.94 17.22 -3.32
CA VAL A 112 -18.22 18.66 -3.44
C VAL A 112 -16.91 19.42 -3.19
N PRO A 113 -16.47 20.32 -4.10
CA PRO A 113 -15.26 21.11 -3.89
C PRO A 113 -15.23 21.84 -2.55
N ARG A 114 -14.02 22.07 -2.03
CA ARG A 114 -13.83 22.78 -0.75
C ARG A 114 -14.41 24.19 -0.85
N ASN A 115 -15.18 24.59 0.17
CA ASN A 115 -15.97 25.83 0.21
C ASN A 115 -17.10 25.90 -0.85
N GLY A 116 -17.41 24.80 -1.52
CA GLY A 116 -18.60 24.69 -2.38
C GLY A 116 -19.88 24.77 -1.56
N ALA A 117 -20.99 25.13 -2.22
CA ALA A 117 -22.30 25.16 -1.58
C ALA A 117 -22.71 23.75 -1.11
N GLU A 118 -23.70 23.65 -0.23
CA GLU A 118 -24.27 22.36 0.23
C GLU A 118 -25.00 21.64 -0.92
N ALA A 119 -24.65 20.38 -1.15
CA ALA A 119 -25.32 19.50 -2.12
C ALA A 119 -26.08 18.39 -1.38
N LYS A 120 -27.30 18.06 -1.83
CA LYS A 120 -28.17 17.10 -1.18
C LYS A 120 -28.30 15.83 -2.00
N ILE A 121 -28.21 14.67 -1.35
CA ILE A 121 -28.60 13.37 -1.90
C ILE A 121 -29.90 12.97 -1.20
N ALA A 122 -31.00 12.97 -1.94
CA ALA A 122 -32.32 12.60 -1.46
C ALA A 122 -32.68 11.19 -1.96
N THR A 123 -33.17 10.38 -1.04
CA THR A 123 -33.84 9.10 -1.31
C THR A 123 -35.29 9.21 -0.84
N VAL A 124 -36.07 8.14 -1.00
CA VAL A 124 -37.43 8.09 -0.45
C VAL A 124 -37.44 8.25 1.08
N ALA A 125 -36.45 7.70 1.79
CA ALA A 125 -36.45 7.63 3.25
C ALA A 125 -35.58 8.69 3.93
N VAL A 126 -34.45 9.05 3.32
CA VAL A 126 -33.45 9.95 3.91
C VAL A 126 -32.91 10.98 2.94
N THR A 127 -32.46 12.10 3.51
CA THR A 127 -31.65 13.10 2.85
C THR A 127 -30.29 13.20 3.53
N ALA A 128 -29.21 13.12 2.73
CA ALA A 128 -27.86 13.47 3.14
C ALA A 128 -27.47 14.81 2.53
N ALA A 129 -27.15 15.80 3.36
CA ALA A 129 -26.70 17.12 2.91
C ALA A 129 -25.21 17.29 3.19
N ILE A 130 -24.41 17.48 2.13
CA ILE A 130 -22.94 17.47 2.18
C ILE A 130 -22.43 18.89 1.91
N THR A 131 -21.69 19.47 2.85
CA THR A 131 -21.14 20.82 2.75
C THR A 131 -19.63 20.75 2.62
N GLY A 132 -19.11 20.85 1.40
CA GLY A 132 -17.66 20.79 1.11
C GLY A 132 -16.99 19.53 1.68
N GLY A 133 -17.05 18.43 0.93
CA GLY A 133 -16.57 17.13 1.40
C GLY A 133 -16.82 15.99 0.41
N THR A 134 -16.48 14.76 0.81
CA THR A 134 -16.68 13.54 0.01
C THR A 134 -17.45 12.48 0.76
N ALA A 135 -18.65 12.13 0.28
CA ALA A 135 -19.50 11.12 0.91
C ALA A 135 -19.84 9.98 -0.05
N LEU A 136 -20.03 8.78 0.52
CA LEU A 136 -20.64 7.65 -0.14
C LEU A 136 -22.01 7.39 0.49
N LEU A 137 -23.05 7.27 -0.33
CA LEU A 137 -24.38 6.88 0.10
C LEU A 137 -24.85 5.65 -0.66
N GLU A 138 -25.32 4.65 0.08
CA GLU A 138 -25.92 3.43 -0.47
C GLU A 138 -27.36 3.31 0.00
N ALA A 139 -28.29 3.19 -0.93
CA ALA A 139 -29.72 3.02 -0.66
C ALA A 139 -30.29 1.89 -1.52
N ASN A 140 -30.59 0.76 -0.91
CA ASN A 140 -31.19 -0.39 -1.59
C ASN A 140 -32.50 -0.77 -0.90
N LYS A 141 -33.53 -1.07 -1.69
CA LYS A 141 -34.87 -1.40 -1.18
C LYS A 141 -34.79 -2.61 -0.24
N GLY A 142 -35.30 -2.47 0.98
CA GLY A 142 -35.33 -3.53 2.00
C GLY A 142 -34.05 -3.67 2.82
N PHE A 143 -33.05 -2.82 2.59
CA PHE A 143 -31.79 -2.78 3.36
C PHE A 143 -31.62 -1.42 4.04
N PRO A 144 -30.81 -1.34 5.11
CA PRO A 144 -30.46 -0.06 5.72
C PRO A 144 -29.79 0.89 4.71
N THR A 145 -30.18 2.16 4.71
CA THR A 145 -29.51 3.20 3.91
C THR A 145 -28.30 3.72 4.70
N LYS A 146 -27.12 3.66 4.10
CA LYS A 146 -25.85 4.02 4.78
C LYS A 146 -25.26 5.28 4.18
N LEU A 147 -24.84 6.22 5.03
CA LEU A 147 -24.00 7.36 4.67
C LEU A 147 -22.62 7.16 5.31
N LEU A 148 -21.57 7.19 4.49
CA LEU A 148 -20.18 7.14 4.93
C LEU A 148 -19.51 8.45 4.50
N MET A 149 -19.03 9.23 5.46
CA MET A 149 -18.34 10.50 5.21
C MET A 149 -16.83 10.22 5.13
N LEU A 150 -16.22 10.34 3.95
CA LEU A 150 -14.79 10.08 3.77
C LEU A 150 -13.93 11.26 4.25
N GLU A 151 -14.39 12.48 4.01
CA GLU A 151 -13.84 13.72 4.58
C GLU A 151 -14.90 14.82 4.52
N GLY A 152 -14.81 15.83 5.39
CA GLY A 152 -15.76 16.95 5.46
C GLY A 152 -16.89 16.72 6.47
N ILE A 153 -18.01 17.41 6.28
CA ILE A 153 -19.17 17.35 7.19
C ILE A 153 -20.46 17.12 6.40
N GLY A 154 -21.24 16.15 6.86
CA GLY A 154 -22.57 15.83 6.34
C GLY A 154 -23.66 15.94 7.40
N ARG A 155 -24.89 16.18 6.97
CA ARG A 155 -26.11 16.08 7.78
C ARG A 155 -26.99 14.97 7.22
N PHE A 156 -27.39 14.02 8.06
CA PHE A 156 -28.21 12.87 7.66
C PHE A 156 -29.52 12.86 8.44
N TYR A 157 -30.65 12.96 7.73
CA TYR A 157 -31.98 13.11 8.33
C TYR A 157 -33.07 12.40 7.53
N PRO A 158 -34.22 12.05 8.15
CA PRO A 158 -35.36 11.53 7.43
C PRO A 158 -35.86 12.55 6.40
N THR A 159 -36.26 12.11 5.21
CA THR A 159 -36.70 13.01 4.14
C THR A 159 -37.84 13.91 4.65
N GLY A 160 -37.67 15.23 4.53
CA GLY A 160 -38.63 16.24 5.01
C GLY A 160 -38.45 16.70 6.46
N HIS A 161 -37.53 16.11 7.22
CA HIS A 161 -37.32 16.37 8.65
C HIS A 161 -35.88 16.83 8.99
N PRO A 162 -35.39 17.96 8.43
CA PRO A 162 -34.03 18.45 8.67
C PRO A 162 -33.72 18.81 10.13
N GLU A 163 -34.74 19.02 10.95
CA GLU A 163 -34.64 19.23 12.40
C GLU A 163 -34.16 17.99 13.15
N GLN A 164 -34.26 16.80 12.56
CA GLN A 164 -33.85 15.52 13.15
C GLN A 164 -32.46 15.06 12.67
N ALA A 165 -31.64 16.00 12.17
CA ALA A 165 -30.37 15.66 11.53
C ALA A 165 -29.30 15.15 12.51
N ALA A 166 -28.71 14.01 12.18
CA ALA A 166 -27.40 13.59 12.70
C ALA A 166 -26.29 14.30 11.91
N ILE A 167 -25.34 14.92 12.61
CA ILE A 167 -24.13 15.48 12.01
C ILE A 167 -23.09 14.36 11.90
N VAL A 168 -22.56 14.11 10.71
CA VAL A 168 -21.61 13.03 10.42
C VAL A 168 -20.31 13.66 9.92
N HIS A 169 -19.20 13.43 10.62
CA HIS A 169 -17.88 13.97 10.27
C HIS A 169 -17.07 12.98 9.43
N GLY A 170 -16.00 13.46 8.77
CA GLY A 170 -15.04 12.61 8.08
C GLY A 170 -14.58 11.42 8.94
N GLY A 171 -14.64 10.22 8.38
CA GLY A 171 -14.35 8.97 9.07
C GLY A 171 -15.52 8.37 9.85
N GLU A 172 -16.67 9.04 9.86
CA GLU A 172 -17.90 8.56 10.50
C GLU A 172 -18.94 8.08 9.47
N MET A 173 -19.77 7.15 9.93
CA MET A 173 -20.93 6.66 9.22
C MET A 173 -22.17 6.76 10.08
N ALA A 174 -23.30 7.01 9.42
CA ALA A 174 -24.63 6.87 10.00
C ALA A 174 -25.48 6.03 9.07
N MET A 175 -26.42 5.26 9.62
CA MET A 175 -27.37 4.48 8.83
C MET A 175 -28.79 4.74 9.27
N MET A 176 -29.70 4.68 8.31
CA MET A 176 -31.12 4.56 8.55
C MET A 176 -31.46 3.07 8.53
N THR A 177 -31.89 2.55 9.67
CA THR A 177 -32.31 1.15 9.80
C THR A 177 -33.64 0.92 9.07
N VAL A 178 -33.99 -0.35 8.84
CA VAL A 178 -35.20 -0.72 8.07
C VAL A 178 -36.49 -0.26 8.75
N ASP A 179 -36.49 -0.10 10.08
CA ASP A 179 -37.57 0.45 10.92
C ASP A 179 -37.60 1.98 10.95
N GLY A 180 -36.75 2.67 10.17
CA GLY A 180 -36.82 4.12 9.98
C GLY A 180 -36.16 4.94 11.10
N GLN A 181 -35.25 4.36 11.87
CA GLN A 181 -34.44 5.07 12.86
C GLN A 181 -33.04 5.41 12.33
N ILE A 182 -32.57 6.63 12.59
CA ILE A 182 -31.19 7.02 12.28
C ILE A 182 -30.27 6.67 13.45
N THR A 183 -29.21 5.93 13.16
CA THR A 183 -28.19 5.62 14.16
C THR A 183 -27.35 6.83 14.47
N ARG A 184 -26.80 6.87 15.70
CA ARG A 184 -25.76 7.84 16.03
C ARG A 184 -24.55 7.62 15.10
N PRO A 185 -23.84 8.70 14.70
CA PRO A 185 -22.60 8.57 13.95
C PRO A 185 -21.60 7.68 14.68
N THR A 186 -20.97 6.77 13.94
CA THR A 186 -19.95 5.86 14.45
C THR A 186 -18.77 5.83 13.49
N LYS A 187 -17.55 5.61 13.99
CA LYS A 187 -16.38 5.53 13.13
C LYS A 187 -16.43 4.27 12.26
N PHE A 188 -16.11 4.40 10.98
CA PHE A 188 -15.84 3.28 10.09
C PHE A 188 -14.38 3.30 9.65
N ASN A 189 -13.87 2.18 9.14
CA ASN A 189 -12.51 2.12 8.61
C ASN A 189 -12.44 2.84 7.25
N ALA A 190 -12.05 4.12 7.25
CA ALA A 190 -11.95 4.94 6.04
C ALA A 190 -10.91 4.38 5.06
N ALA A 191 -9.81 3.82 5.56
CA ALA A 191 -8.77 3.22 4.74
C ALA A 191 -9.31 2.01 3.95
N LEU A 192 -10.14 1.19 4.59
CA LEU A 192 -10.77 0.04 3.93
C LEU A 192 -11.71 0.49 2.82
N VAL A 193 -12.56 1.49 3.06
CA VAL A 193 -13.49 2.00 2.04
C VAL A 193 -12.73 2.67 0.90
N TYR A 194 -11.71 3.48 1.19
CA TYR A 194 -10.88 4.14 0.20
C TYR A 194 -10.17 3.13 -0.72
N LYS A 195 -9.69 2.03 -0.16
CA LYS A 195 -8.98 0.97 -0.90
C LYS A 195 -9.90 0.00 -1.64
N THR A 196 -11.14 -0.22 -1.19
CA THR A 196 -12.00 -1.29 -1.74
C THR A 196 -13.21 -0.79 -2.52
N SER A 197 -13.66 0.45 -2.29
CA SER A 197 -14.85 0.98 -2.97
C SER A 197 -14.59 1.14 -4.46
N LYS A 198 -15.39 0.46 -5.29
CA LYS A 198 -15.34 0.62 -6.75
C LYS A 198 -15.81 2.01 -7.22
N LEU A 199 -16.42 2.81 -6.35
CA LEU A 199 -16.69 4.23 -6.60
C LEU A 199 -15.45 5.11 -6.43
N ILE A 200 -14.35 4.55 -5.93
CA ILE A 200 -13.05 5.23 -5.82
C ILE A 200 -12.07 4.55 -6.79
N THR A 201 -11.89 3.24 -6.67
CA THR A 201 -10.83 2.50 -7.38
C THR A 201 -11.05 2.30 -8.87
N SER A 202 -12.28 2.42 -9.38
CA SER A 202 -12.58 2.24 -10.81
C SER A 202 -12.52 3.54 -11.62
N PHE A 203 -12.14 4.66 -11.00
CA PHE A 203 -12.16 6.00 -11.59
C PHE A 203 -10.84 6.73 -11.29
N PRO A 204 -10.51 7.83 -12.00
CA PRO A 204 -9.39 8.69 -11.67
C PRO A 204 -9.37 9.11 -10.20
N THR A 205 -8.21 9.49 -9.68
CA THR A 205 -8.09 9.99 -8.30
C THR A 205 -8.98 11.22 -8.10
N LEU A 206 -9.70 11.27 -6.98
CA LEU A 206 -10.52 12.43 -6.63
C LEU A 206 -9.62 13.66 -6.38
N PRO A 207 -10.06 14.88 -6.75
CA PRO A 207 -9.26 16.10 -6.56
C PRO A 207 -8.85 16.39 -5.11
N ASN A 208 -9.61 15.87 -4.13
CA ASN A 208 -9.42 16.04 -2.69
C ASN A 208 -9.00 14.75 -1.99
N ALA A 209 -8.29 13.85 -2.70
CA ALA A 209 -7.78 12.60 -2.14
C ALA A 209 -6.89 12.81 -0.91
N ASP A 210 -6.11 13.89 -0.88
CA ASP A 210 -5.28 14.32 0.26
C ASP A 210 -6.10 14.52 1.55
N LEU A 211 -7.31 15.09 1.45
CA LEU A 211 -8.19 15.30 2.61
C LEU A 211 -8.77 13.98 3.13
N ILE A 212 -9.06 13.04 2.23
CA ILE A 212 -9.51 11.70 2.62
C ILE A 212 -8.36 10.93 3.30
N LEU A 213 -7.14 11.07 2.78
CA LEU A 213 -5.95 10.47 3.39
C LEU A 213 -5.67 11.06 4.78
N ALA A 214 -5.84 12.37 4.98
CA ALA A 214 -5.68 12.99 6.30
C ALA A 214 -6.66 12.41 7.35
N VAL A 215 -7.91 12.14 6.96
CA VAL A 215 -8.89 11.46 7.85
C VAL A 215 -8.45 10.03 8.17
N ILE A 216 -7.89 9.32 7.19
CA ILE A 216 -7.35 7.98 7.39
C ILE A 216 -6.20 8.00 8.41
N ASP A 217 -5.29 8.95 8.27
CA ASP A 217 -4.14 9.11 9.17
C ASP A 217 -4.62 9.45 10.60
N GLU A 218 -5.62 10.33 10.75
CA GLU A 218 -6.21 10.67 12.05
C GLU A 218 -6.87 9.46 12.72
N GLN A 219 -7.60 8.63 11.97
CA GLN A 219 -8.19 7.40 12.50
C GLN A 219 -7.13 6.41 12.98
N GLN A 220 -6.03 6.28 12.24
CA GLN A 220 -4.92 5.41 12.60
C GLN A 220 -4.14 5.93 13.81
N ALA A 221 -3.98 7.25 13.93
CA ALA A 221 -3.39 7.90 15.10
C ALA A 221 -4.27 7.78 16.36
N GLY A 222 -5.60 7.88 16.22
CA GLY A 222 -6.54 7.82 17.34
C GLY A 222 -6.71 6.43 17.97
N GLN A 223 -6.39 5.36 17.25
CA GLN A 223 -6.36 3.99 17.83
C GLN A 223 -5.14 3.75 18.74
N LEU A 224 -4.19 4.69 18.80
CA LEU A 224 -2.98 4.62 19.63
C LEU A 224 -3.11 5.38 20.98
N GLY A 225 -4.30 5.86 21.38
CA GLY A 225 -4.44 6.81 22.51
C GLY A 225 -5.65 6.75 23.46
N GLY A 226 -6.47 5.68 23.50
CA GLY A 226 -7.66 5.62 24.38
C GLY A 226 -7.73 4.40 25.32
N PRO A 227 -8.29 4.52 26.54
CA PRO A 227 -8.43 3.39 27.45
C PRO A 227 -9.49 2.41 26.96
N SER A 228 -9.19 1.12 27.07
CA SER A 228 -10.09 0.00 26.81
C SER A 228 -11.38 0.09 27.62
N SER A 229 -12.52 -0.18 26.97
CA SER A 229 -13.78 -0.56 27.63
C SER A 229 -14.35 -1.82 26.97
N PRO A 230 -15.14 -2.60 27.74
CA PRO A 230 -14.90 -4.04 27.90
C PRO A 230 -15.65 -4.96 26.94
N SER A 231 -15.14 -6.18 26.86
CA SER A 231 -15.61 -7.37 26.14
C SER A 231 -17.07 -7.77 26.34
N SER A 232 -17.72 -8.32 25.29
CA SER A 232 -18.47 -9.60 25.27
C SER A 232 -19.22 -9.81 23.92
N PRO A 233 -19.58 -11.05 23.51
CA PRO A 233 -18.89 -12.34 23.64
C PRO A 233 -18.82 -13.11 22.30
N SER A 234 -18.08 -14.21 22.32
CA SER A 234 -18.03 -15.25 21.29
C SER A 234 -19.42 -15.79 20.91
N GLY A 235 -19.70 -15.85 19.61
CA GLY A 235 -20.59 -16.84 18.99
C GLY A 235 -21.86 -16.30 18.34
N THR A 236 -21.80 -15.92 17.06
CA THR A 236 -22.70 -16.40 15.99
C THR A 236 -22.23 -15.89 14.63
N LYS A 237 -22.12 -16.80 13.64
CA LYS A 237 -22.25 -16.48 12.22
C LYS A 237 -23.54 -15.68 12.03
N ASP A 238 -23.47 -14.41 11.67
CA ASP A 238 -24.16 -13.81 10.51
C ASP A 238 -24.07 -12.28 10.53
N LEU A 239 -24.17 -11.70 9.32
CA LEU A 239 -24.25 -10.26 8.95
C LEU A 239 -22.85 -9.59 8.83
N VAL A 240 -22.24 -9.37 7.65
CA VAL A 240 -22.83 -9.02 6.35
C VAL A 240 -22.01 -9.63 5.19
N ASP A 241 -22.58 -10.67 4.58
CA ASP A 241 -22.37 -11.03 3.18
C ASP A 241 -23.34 -10.20 2.33
N VAL A 242 -22.85 -9.18 1.61
CA VAL A 242 -23.50 -8.62 0.40
C VAL A 242 -22.41 -7.86 -0.38
N ILE A 243 -21.71 -8.52 -1.33
CA ILE A 243 -21.70 -8.16 -2.78
C ILE A 243 -21.36 -9.45 -3.56
N SER A 244 -22.41 -10.27 -3.73
CA SER A 244 -22.63 -11.26 -4.79
C SER A 244 -21.67 -12.44 -4.94
N THR A 245 -21.96 -13.54 -4.21
CA THR A 245 -21.87 -14.90 -4.75
C THR A 245 -23.22 -15.62 -4.62
N SER A 246 -23.84 -15.97 -5.75
CA SER A 246 -24.69 -17.15 -5.85
C SER A 246 -24.30 -17.94 -7.11
N VAL A 247 -24.24 -19.25 -6.94
CA VAL A 247 -23.59 -20.25 -7.79
C VAL A 247 -24.53 -20.78 -8.88
N ALA A 248 -23.91 -21.06 -10.04
CA ALA A 248 -24.25 -21.90 -11.19
C ALA A 248 -25.56 -22.73 -11.21
N ALA A 249 -26.26 -22.69 -12.37
CA ALA A 249 -26.32 -23.76 -13.38
C ALA A 249 -27.63 -23.74 -14.18
N SER A 250 -27.55 -23.51 -15.49
CA SER A 250 -28.30 -24.23 -16.54
C SER A 250 -28.01 -23.56 -17.90
N ALA A 251 -26.94 -24.00 -18.57
CA ALA A 251 -26.77 -23.78 -19.99
C ALA A 251 -27.21 -25.06 -20.71
N THR A 252 -28.39 -25.03 -21.34
CA THR A 252 -28.73 -25.97 -22.42
C THR A 252 -28.25 -25.40 -23.75
N PRO A 253 -27.78 -26.25 -24.69
CA PRO A 253 -27.04 -25.81 -25.86
C PRO A 253 -27.98 -25.32 -26.97
N GLY A 254 -27.87 -24.04 -27.33
CA GLY A 254 -28.43 -23.51 -28.56
C GLY A 254 -27.45 -23.75 -29.71
N SER A 255 -27.73 -24.77 -30.52
CA SER A 255 -27.03 -25.05 -31.77
C SER A 255 -27.37 -24.02 -32.86
N SER A 256 -26.36 -23.36 -33.42
CA SER A 256 -26.40 -22.89 -34.81
C SER A 256 -24.99 -22.79 -35.40
N SER A 257 -24.70 -23.78 -36.25
CA SER A 257 -23.88 -23.77 -37.47
C SER A 257 -22.53 -23.04 -37.49
N SER A 258 -21.50 -23.88 -37.60
CA SER A 258 -20.14 -23.64 -38.07
C SER A 258 -20.04 -23.03 -39.47
N SER A 259 -19.15 -22.04 -39.63
CA SER A 259 -18.22 -21.97 -40.78
C SER A 259 -16.98 -21.11 -40.46
N GLY A 260 -15.80 -21.73 -40.51
CA GLY A 260 -14.57 -21.12 -41.01
C GLY A 260 -13.65 -20.34 -40.06
N GLY A 261 -12.52 -20.97 -39.68
CA GLY A 261 -11.22 -20.30 -39.51
C GLY A 261 -11.07 -19.30 -38.35
N GLY A 262 -11.17 -19.76 -37.11
CA GLY A 262 -11.00 -18.91 -35.94
C GLY A 262 -9.55 -18.49 -35.69
N SER A 263 -9.20 -17.27 -36.06
CA SER A 263 -8.17 -16.50 -35.35
C SER A 263 -8.54 -16.49 -33.87
N THR A 264 -7.83 -17.25 -33.04
CA THR A 264 -8.05 -17.23 -31.59
C THR A 264 -7.71 -15.82 -31.11
N SER A 265 -8.71 -15.06 -30.64
CA SER A 265 -8.49 -13.72 -30.10
C SER A 265 -7.32 -13.72 -29.11
N LYS A 266 -6.30 -12.89 -29.33
CA LYS A 266 -5.12 -12.78 -28.46
C LYS A 266 -5.38 -12.02 -27.16
N PHE A 267 -6.61 -11.55 -26.95
CA PHE A 267 -7.05 -10.83 -25.76
C PHE A 267 -8.03 -11.67 -24.93
N GLY A 268 -8.29 -11.22 -23.71
CA GLY A 268 -9.10 -11.94 -22.73
C GLY A 268 -8.29 -12.90 -21.86
N PRO A 269 -8.93 -13.56 -20.87
CA PRO A 269 -8.25 -14.42 -19.91
C PRO A 269 -7.57 -15.61 -20.61
N PRO A 270 -6.34 -15.99 -20.19
CA PRO A 270 -5.65 -17.15 -20.74
C PRO A 270 -6.29 -18.45 -20.25
N SER A 271 -6.19 -19.48 -21.08
CA SER A 271 -6.51 -20.86 -20.68
C SER A 271 -5.22 -21.58 -20.33
N ALA A 272 -5.26 -22.44 -19.30
CA ALA A 272 -4.06 -23.15 -18.86
C ALA A 272 -3.58 -24.17 -19.90
N ILE A 273 -2.28 -24.18 -20.16
CA ILE A 273 -1.58 -25.23 -20.90
C ILE A 273 -1.44 -26.43 -19.95
N THR A 274 -2.17 -27.50 -20.23
CA THR A 274 -2.30 -28.67 -19.34
C THR A 274 -1.40 -29.84 -19.70
N SER A 275 -0.72 -29.80 -20.85
CA SER A 275 0.18 -30.87 -21.30
C SER A 275 1.36 -30.30 -22.12
N PRO A 276 2.60 -30.73 -21.85
CA PRO A 276 3.00 -31.63 -20.75
C PRO A 276 2.80 -30.97 -19.37
N ASN A 277 2.72 -31.78 -18.31
CA ASN A 277 2.56 -31.32 -16.92
C ASN A 277 3.64 -31.97 -16.02
N PRO A 278 4.67 -31.23 -15.56
CA PRO A 278 4.86 -29.80 -15.77
C PRO A 278 5.19 -29.46 -17.23
N TYR A 279 4.86 -28.23 -17.65
CA TYR A 279 5.41 -27.66 -18.88
C TYR A 279 6.88 -27.32 -18.61
N VAL A 280 7.79 -27.81 -19.45
CA VAL A 280 9.23 -27.61 -19.25
C VAL A 280 9.74 -26.58 -20.26
N ILE A 281 10.19 -25.42 -19.78
CA ILE A 281 10.91 -24.44 -20.61
C ILE A 281 12.37 -24.89 -20.72
N THR A 282 12.82 -25.12 -21.95
CA THR A 282 14.17 -25.59 -22.28
C THR A 282 14.87 -24.60 -23.20
N SER A 283 16.15 -24.83 -23.52
CA SER A 283 16.86 -24.05 -24.54
C SER A 283 16.28 -24.19 -25.96
N GLY A 284 15.47 -25.23 -26.21
CA GLY A 284 14.73 -25.41 -27.45
C GLY A 284 13.35 -24.73 -27.45
N THR A 285 12.96 -24.09 -26.35
CA THR A 285 11.68 -23.37 -26.26
C THR A 285 11.78 -22.01 -26.95
N VAL A 286 10.81 -21.71 -27.81
CA VAL A 286 10.68 -20.43 -28.50
C VAL A 286 9.42 -19.72 -28.01
N ILE A 287 9.57 -18.49 -27.52
CA ILE A 287 8.48 -17.64 -27.05
C ILE A 287 8.36 -16.45 -28.00
N ASN A 288 7.15 -16.17 -28.49
CA ASN A 288 6.82 -14.96 -29.24
C ASN A 288 5.84 -14.13 -28.43
N THR A 289 6.09 -12.82 -28.31
CA THR A 289 5.21 -11.90 -27.58
C THR A 289 3.86 -11.64 -28.26
N ASP A 290 3.70 -12.01 -29.54
CA ASP A 290 2.39 -12.21 -30.14
C ASP A 290 1.96 -13.67 -29.88
N PRO A 291 1.14 -13.90 -28.83
CA PRO A 291 1.55 -14.75 -27.72
C PRO A 291 1.51 -16.23 -28.10
N THR A 292 2.64 -16.75 -28.58
CA THR A 292 2.82 -18.17 -28.88
C THR A 292 4.06 -18.69 -28.17
N ILE A 293 4.00 -19.94 -27.72
CA ILE A 293 5.14 -20.65 -27.13
C ILE A 293 5.26 -22.01 -27.79
N THR A 294 6.45 -22.34 -28.29
CA THR A 294 6.70 -23.60 -28.98
C THR A 294 7.82 -24.35 -28.30
N THR A 295 7.56 -25.59 -27.90
CA THR A 295 8.56 -26.51 -27.33
C THR A 295 8.42 -27.86 -28.00
N ASN A 296 9.53 -28.47 -28.44
CA ASN A 296 9.54 -29.77 -29.13
C ASN A 296 8.58 -29.82 -30.34
N GLY A 297 8.45 -28.71 -31.08
CA GLY A 297 7.58 -28.59 -32.24
C GLY A 297 6.08 -28.43 -31.93
N ILE A 298 5.67 -28.43 -30.66
CA ILE A 298 4.28 -28.20 -30.25
C ILE A 298 4.10 -26.73 -29.86
N THR A 299 3.17 -26.05 -30.53
CA THR A 299 2.82 -24.64 -30.26
C THR A 299 1.60 -24.54 -29.37
N ASN A 300 1.71 -23.76 -28.29
CA ASN A 300 0.61 -23.32 -27.44
C ASN A 300 0.45 -21.80 -27.51
N PHE A 301 -0.68 -21.31 -27.02
CA PHE A 301 -1.07 -19.91 -27.13
C PHE A 301 -1.22 -19.27 -25.75
N GLY A 302 -0.64 -18.09 -25.59
CA GLY A 302 -0.89 -17.20 -24.47
C GLY A 302 -1.96 -16.16 -24.80
N LYS A 303 -2.07 -15.13 -23.96
CA LYS A 303 -2.92 -13.96 -24.16
C LYS A 303 -2.18 -12.68 -23.78
N ILE A 304 -2.63 -11.53 -24.27
CA ILE A 304 -2.07 -10.22 -23.93
C ILE A 304 -2.99 -9.55 -22.91
N TYR A 305 -2.44 -9.24 -21.74
CA TYR A 305 -3.06 -8.38 -20.74
C TYR A 305 -2.71 -6.92 -21.03
N ARG A 306 -3.73 -6.07 -21.19
CA ARG A 306 -3.59 -4.65 -21.57
C ARG A 306 -3.74 -3.69 -20.39
N GLY A 307 -3.97 -4.22 -19.20
CA GLY A 307 -4.18 -3.44 -17.98
C GLY A 307 -5.59 -3.55 -17.41
N ALA A 308 -5.73 -3.13 -16.16
CA ALA A 308 -6.94 -3.35 -15.38
C ALA A 308 -8.17 -2.63 -15.95
N ALA A 309 -7.97 -1.48 -16.60
CA ALA A 309 -9.04 -0.72 -17.24
C ALA A 309 -9.69 -1.47 -18.42
N LEU A 310 -8.93 -2.34 -19.12
CA LEU A 310 -9.40 -3.04 -20.31
C LEU A 310 -9.73 -4.51 -20.05
N ASP A 311 -8.94 -5.16 -19.20
CA ASP A 311 -9.00 -6.61 -19.00
C ASP A 311 -9.34 -7.02 -17.54
N GLY A 312 -9.65 -6.04 -16.68
CA GLY A 312 -9.93 -6.26 -15.26
C GLY A 312 -8.67 -6.52 -14.42
N PRO A 313 -8.79 -6.70 -13.10
CA PRO A 313 -7.65 -6.96 -12.21
C PRO A 313 -6.80 -8.15 -12.70
N LEU A 314 -5.47 -8.04 -12.66
CA LEU A 314 -4.58 -9.08 -13.16
C LEU A 314 -4.84 -10.46 -12.53
N PRO A 315 -5.06 -10.62 -11.20
CA PRO A 315 -5.37 -11.92 -10.62
C PRO A 315 -6.61 -12.56 -11.25
N THR A 316 -7.66 -11.75 -11.48
CA THR A 316 -8.94 -12.18 -12.07
C THR A 316 -8.77 -12.53 -13.53
N TRP A 317 -8.00 -11.74 -14.27
CA TRP A 317 -7.65 -12.06 -15.65
C TRP A 317 -6.88 -13.38 -15.75
N LEU A 318 -6.00 -13.67 -14.80
CA LEU A 318 -5.27 -14.95 -14.69
C LEU A 318 -6.14 -16.12 -14.21
N GLY A 319 -7.44 -15.92 -13.94
CA GLY A 319 -8.37 -16.96 -13.50
C GLY A 319 -8.34 -17.23 -11.99
N SER A 320 -7.92 -16.25 -11.18
CA SER A 320 -7.90 -16.34 -9.70
C SER A 320 -8.59 -15.14 -9.03
N SER A 321 -9.12 -15.31 -7.82
CA SER A 321 -9.67 -14.19 -7.05
C SER A 321 -8.54 -13.45 -6.32
N PRO A 322 -8.51 -12.09 -6.27
CA PRO A 322 -7.53 -11.33 -5.49
C PRO A 322 -7.48 -11.75 -4.01
N SER A 323 -6.29 -11.75 -3.41
CA SER A 323 -6.06 -12.07 -2.00
C SER A 323 -5.82 -10.77 -1.23
N SER A 324 -5.95 -10.80 0.11
CA SER A 324 -5.60 -9.65 0.95
C SER A 324 -4.12 -9.28 0.80
N PHE A 325 -3.25 -10.27 0.55
CA PHE A 325 -1.83 -10.04 0.36
C PHE A 325 -1.51 -9.34 -0.98
N ASP A 326 -2.32 -9.50 -2.02
CA ASP A 326 -2.15 -8.77 -3.30
C ASP A 326 -2.24 -7.25 -3.14
N SER A 327 -2.90 -6.78 -2.07
CA SER A 327 -3.06 -5.38 -1.72
C SER A 327 -1.96 -4.83 -0.82
N VAL A 328 -1.06 -5.70 -0.33
CA VAL A 328 0.11 -5.30 0.42
C VAL A 328 1.17 -4.86 -0.57
N ASP A 329 1.69 -3.67 -0.35
CA ASP A 329 2.82 -3.14 -1.12
C ASP A 329 4.03 -2.90 -0.21
N PHE A 330 5.17 -2.69 -0.86
CA PHE A 330 6.38 -2.26 -0.19
C PHE A 330 6.17 -0.91 0.50
N PHE A 331 6.86 -0.69 1.61
CA PHE A 331 6.75 0.53 2.40
C PHE A 331 7.14 1.82 1.62
N ASP A 332 7.80 1.74 0.47
CA ASP A 332 8.23 2.94 -0.24
C ASP A 332 7.07 3.66 -0.96
N SER A 333 6.95 4.96 -0.66
CA SER A 333 5.88 5.87 -1.11
C SER A 333 5.80 6.11 -2.62
N ASN A 334 6.69 5.49 -3.41
CA ASN A 334 6.83 5.70 -4.84
C ASN A 334 6.53 4.45 -5.70
N SER A 335 6.08 3.34 -5.12
CA SER A 335 5.69 2.16 -5.90
C SER A 335 4.31 2.39 -6.54
N SER A 336 4.27 3.00 -7.72
CA SER A 336 3.10 2.92 -8.60
C SER A 336 3.06 1.54 -9.26
N GLY A 337 2.04 0.74 -8.94
CA GLY A 337 1.73 -0.53 -9.62
C GLY A 337 1.91 -1.79 -8.78
N GLY A 338 0.89 -2.12 -7.98
CA GLY A 338 0.79 -3.41 -7.29
C GLY A 338 0.36 -4.56 -8.22
N PHE A 339 0.43 -5.80 -7.73
CA PHE A 339 0.08 -6.99 -8.52
C PHE A 339 -1.35 -6.96 -9.09
N ILE A 340 -2.30 -6.36 -8.38
CA ILE A 340 -3.71 -6.24 -8.80
C ILE A 340 -3.85 -5.40 -10.09
N SER A 341 -3.08 -4.32 -10.19
CA SER A 341 -3.11 -3.38 -11.30
C SER A 341 -1.67 -2.95 -11.62
N PRO A 342 -0.96 -3.73 -12.45
CA PRO A 342 0.40 -3.42 -12.87
C PRO A 342 0.51 -2.01 -13.47
N ASP A 343 1.68 -1.38 -13.25
CA ASP A 343 1.97 -0.02 -13.75
C ASP A 343 1.92 0.03 -15.28
N SER A 344 1.53 1.20 -15.84
CA SER A 344 1.47 1.39 -17.29
C SER A 344 2.81 1.15 -18.00
N LYS A 345 3.95 1.34 -17.32
CA LYS A 345 5.31 1.03 -17.81
C LYS A 345 5.55 -0.47 -17.99
N THR A 346 4.77 -1.32 -17.32
CA THR A 346 4.87 -2.79 -17.41
C THR A 346 3.91 -3.38 -18.45
N LEU A 347 2.99 -2.58 -19.00
CA LEU A 347 1.95 -3.00 -19.93
C LEU A 347 2.33 -2.70 -21.39
N PRO A 348 1.81 -3.46 -22.37
CA PRO A 348 1.05 -4.71 -22.23
C PRO A 348 1.91 -5.92 -21.81
N ILE A 349 1.27 -6.97 -21.27
CA ILE A 349 1.92 -8.19 -20.80
C ILE A 349 1.43 -9.40 -21.61
N PRO A 350 2.22 -9.96 -22.55
CA PRO A 350 2.04 -11.33 -23.02
C PRO A 350 2.19 -12.32 -21.86
N GLY A 351 1.11 -13.01 -21.53
CA GLY A 351 1.02 -13.98 -20.44
C GLY A 351 0.76 -15.40 -20.95
N PHE A 352 1.53 -16.35 -20.43
CA PHE A 352 1.33 -17.79 -20.64
C PHE A 352 0.94 -18.43 -19.31
N LEU A 353 -0.21 -19.11 -19.28
CA LEU A 353 -0.72 -19.81 -18.12
C LEU A 353 -0.48 -21.32 -18.27
N PHE A 354 0.17 -21.94 -17.28
CA PHE A 354 0.50 -23.36 -17.24
C PHE A 354 -0.19 -24.04 -16.06
N ALA A 355 -0.53 -25.33 -16.18
CA ALA A 355 -0.99 -26.10 -15.02
C ALA A 355 0.11 -26.23 -13.95
N SER A 356 1.34 -26.57 -14.37
CA SER A 356 2.58 -26.51 -13.57
C SER A 356 3.75 -26.16 -14.48
N LEU A 357 4.78 -25.49 -13.96
CA LEU A 357 5.90 -24.98 -14.77
C LEU A 357 7.25 -25.43 -14.21
N GLN A 358 8.14 -25.86 -15.08
CA GLN A 358 9.55 -26.15 -14.76
C GLN A 358 10.49 -25.36 -15.68
N LEU A 359 11.49 -24.70 -15.09
CA LEU A 359 12.55 -23.98 -15.79
C LEU A 359 13.79 -24.87 -15.93
N ALA A 360 14.18 -25.23 -17.15
CA ALA A 360 15.32 -26.12 -17.42
C ALA A 360 16.34 -25.55 -18.41
N GLY A 361 16.00 -24.54 -19.21
CA GLY A 361 16.95 -23.86 -20.11
C GLY A 361 16.44 -22.51 -20.59
N ASP A 362 17.36 -21.62 -20.97
CA ASP A 362 17.03 -20.25 -21.42
C ASP A 362 16.30 -20.28 -22.77
N PRO A 363 15.04 -19.81 -22.85
CA PRO A 363 14.28 -19.83 -24.10
C PRO A 363 14.76 -18.75 -25.07
N THR A 364 14.51 -18.94 -26.36
CA THR A 364 14.61 -17.86 -27.34
C THR A 364 13.33 -17.01 -27.29
N VAL A 365 13.44 -15.70 -27.04
CA VAL A 365 12.30 -14.79 -26.99
C VAL A 365 12.30 -13.84 -28.20
N PHE A 366 11.21 -13.84 -28.96
CA PHE A 366 10.97 -12.91 -30.05
C PHE A 366 9.97 -11.84 -29.62
N ASN A 367 10.42 -10.59 -29.57
CA ASN A 367 9.62 -9.44 -29.13
C ASN A 367 9.46 -8.39 -30.23
N SER A 368 8.87 -8.77 -31.36
CA SER A 368 8.61 -7.83 -32.48
C SER A 368 7.63 -6.72 -32.12
N SER A 369 6.81 -6.94 -31.09
CA SER A 369 5.79 -5.97 -30.63
C SER A 369 6.35 -4.93 -29.65
N GLY A 370 7.58 -5.09 -29.17
CA GLY A 370 8.22 -4.16 -28.23
C GLY A 370 7.57 -4.12 -26.85
N TYR A 371 6.88 -5.19 -26.42
CA TYR A 371 6.27 -5.24 -25.10
C TYR A 371 7.34 -5.28 -24.01
N PRO A 372 7.15 -4.57 -22.88
CA PRO A 372 8.20 -4.45 -21.85
C PRO A 372 8.33 -5.73 -21.00
N THR A 373 7.24 -6.49 -20.85
CA THR A 373 7.12 -7.54 -19.84
C THR A 373 6.66 -8.86 -20.44
N LEU A 374 7.25 -9.97 -20.01
CA LEU A 374 6.78 -11.33 -20.27
C LEU A 374 6.26 -11.97 -18.98
N GLY A 375 5.02 -12.47 -18.99
CA GLY A 375 4.42 -13.18 -17.87
C GLY A 375 4.44 -14.71 -18.06
N LEU A 376 5.11 -15.43 -17.17
CA LEU A 376 5.06 -16.89 -17.08
C LEU A 376 4.33 -17.26 -15.78
N VAL A 377 3.13 -17.81 -15.92
CA VAL A 377 2.21 -18.01 -14.81
C VAL A 377 1.87 -19.49 -14.67
N SER A 378 1.96 -20.03 -13.46
CA SER A 378 1.53 -21.38 -13.14
C SER A 378 0.30 -21.37 -12.24
N GLN A 379 -0.64 -22.29 -12.45
CA GLN A 379 -1.74 -22.53 -11.51
C GLN A 379 -1.22 -23.14 -10.20
N GLY A 380 -0.25 -24.06 -10.28
CA GLY A 380 0.45 -24.67 -9.14
C GLY A 380 1.88 -24.17 -9.01
N ASP A 381 2.80 -25.09 -8.71
CA ASP A 381 4.19 -24.77 -8.42
C ASP A 381 5.01 -24.35 -9.65
N ILE A 382 6.02 -23.51 -9.41
CA ILE A 382 7.11 -23.26 -10.35
C ILE A 382 8.39 -23.86 -9.77
N THR A 383 9.04 -24.73 -10.54
CA THR A 383 10.31 -25.36 -10.14
C THR A 383 11.39 -25.10 -11.17
N SER A 384 12.64 -25.42 -10.84
CA SER A 384 13.72 -25.50 -11.83
C SER A 384 14.38 -26.88 -11.85
N SER A 385 14.98 -27.21 -12.99
CA SER A 385 15.85 -28.37 -13.16
C SER A 385 17.31 -27.93 -13.00
N PRO A 386 18.18 -28.69 -12.30
CA PRO A 386 19.56 -28.28 -12.01
C PRO A 386 20.49 -28.46 -13.22
N THR A 387 20.17 -27.79 -14.32
CA THR A 387 20.89 -27.87 -15.60
C THR A 387 22.10 -26.95 -15.66
N GLY A 388 22.25 -26.04 -14.70
CA GLY A 388 23.23 -24.96 -14.74
C GLY A 388 22.88 -23.86 -15.75
N ALA A 389 21.65 -23.85 -16.28
CA ALA A 389 21.22 -22.88 -17.27
C ALA A 389 21.22 -21.44 -16.71
N VAL A 390 21.67 -20.50 -17.54
CA VAL A 390 21.63 -19.07 -17.27
C VAL A 390 20.50 -18.46 -18.07
N PHE A 391 19.43 -18.03 -17.40
CA PHE A 391 18.28 -17.40 -18.01
C PHE A 391 18.56 -15.92 -18.27
N THR A 392 18.51 -15.53 -19.54
CA THR A 392 18.69 -14.15 -20.01
C THR A 392 17.42 -13.58 -20.60
N PHE A 393 16.48 -14.43 -21.05
CA PHE A 393 15.23 -14.02 -21.70
C PHE A 393 15.46 -12.95 -22.79
N GLY A 394 16.52 -13.13 -23.60
CA GLY A 394 16.98 -12.12 -24.56
C GLY A 394 15.83 -11.53 -25.39
N GLY A 395 15.70 -10.20 -25.40
CA GLY A 395 14.64 -9.48 -26.13
C GLY A 395 13.48 -8.98 -25.27
N ILE A 396 13.44 -9.29 -23.97
CA ILE A 396 12.47 -8.71 -23.02
C ILE A 396 13.16 -7.90 -21.92
N GLN A 397 12.50 -6.84 -21.43
CA GLN A 397 13.03 -6.02 -20.35
C GLN A 397 12.66 -6.59 -18.98
N GLN A 398 11.45 -7.12 -18.82
CA GLN A 398 10.95 -7.64 -17.54
C GLN A 398 10.37 -9.03 -17.70
N VAL A 399 10.59 -9.87 -16.68
CA VAL A 399 10.00 -11.21 -16.58
C VAL A 399 9.25 -11.34 -15.26
N GLY A 400 8.00 -11.78 -15.35
CA GLY A 400 7.18 -12.16 -14.20
C GLY A 400 7.07 -13.69 -14.10
N LEU A 401 7.46 -14.25 -12.96
CA LEU A 401 7.23 -15.66 -12.59
C LEU A 401 6.19 -15.72 -11.47
N ILE A 402 5.00 -16.23 -11.76
CA ILE A 402 3.87 -16.18 -10.83
C ILE A 402 3.29 -17.58 -10.64
N ALA A 403 3.29 -18.10 -9.41
CA ALA A 403 2.52 -19.28 -9.04
C ALA A 403 1.22 -18.79 -8.39
N LEU A 404 0.05 -19.14 -8.92
CA LEU A 404 -1.25 -18.63 -8.44
C LEU A 404 -1.72 -19.30 -7.15
N ASN A 405 -1.39 -20.58 -6.99
CA ASN A 405 -1.72 -21.40 -5.83
C ASN A 405 -0.64 -22.48 -5.63
N GLY A 406 0.61 -22.03 -5.54
CA GLY A 406 1.75 -22.93 -5.43
C GLY A 406 3.02 -22.22 -4.98
N SER A 407 3.97 -23.01 -4.51
CA SER A 407 5.28 -22.53 -4.11
C SER A 407 6.21 -22.38 -5.33
N ILE A 408 7.21 -21.52 -5.19
CA ILE A 408 8.25 -21.33 -6.20
C ILE A 408 9.58 -21.78 -5.61
N ASN A 409 10.20 -22.79 -6.21
CA ASN A 409 11.47 -23.36 -5.75
C ASN A 409 12.49 -23.34 -6.89
N LEU A 410 13.45 -22.42 -6.83
CA LEU A 410 14.43 -22.19 -7.89
C LEU A 410 15.84 -22.50 -7.37
N SER A 411 16.48 -23.50 -7.98
CA SER A 411 17.83 -23.97 -7.66
C SER A 411 18.51 -24.59 -8.89
N GLY A 412 19.85 -24.60 -8.91
CA GLY A 412 20.63 -25.21 -10.00
C GLY A 412 20.48 -24.52 -11.37
N ILE A 413 19.94 -23.30 -11.39
CA ILE A 413 19.87 -22.37 -12.52
C ILE A 413 20.30 -20.98 -12.02
N SER A 414 20.47 -20.01 -12.91
CA SER A 414 20.71 -18.60 -12.56
C SER A 414 19.99 -17.64 -13.49
N PHE A 415 19.78 -16.40 -13.06
CA PHE A 415 19.21 -15.32 -13.86
C PHE A 415 20.27 -14.23 -14.08
N ALA A 416 20.49 -13.82 -15.33
CA ALA A 416 21.50 -12.82 -15.62
C ALA A 416 21.20 -11.92 -16.83
N ASN A 417 21.69 -10.69 -16.76
CA ASN A 417 21.80 -9.78 -17.92
C ASN A 417 20.48 -9.39 -18.60
N PHE A 418 19.42 -9.16 -17.82
CA PHE A 418 18.18 -8.54 -18.31
C PHE A 418 17.63 -7.52 -17.32
N GLY A 419 16.58 -6.79 -17.69
CA GLY A 419 16.14 -5.63 -16.93
C GLY A 419 15.60 -5.97 -15.54
N GLN A 420 14.45 -6.62 -15.44
CA GLN A 420 13.75 -6.77 -14.16
C GLN A 420 13.18 -8.17 -13.97
N LEU A 421 13.28 -8.69 -12.76
CA LEU A 421 12.67 -9.96 -12.38
C LEU A 421 11.64 -9.74 -11.26
N PHE A 422 10.40 -10.14 -11.53
CA PHE A 422 9.31 -10.17 -10.54
C PHE A 422 8.92 -11.62 -10.28
N ILE A 423 8.97 -12.06 -9.02
CA ILE A 423 8.58 -13.40 -8.60
C ILE A 423 7.48 -13.30 -7.56
N TYR A 424 6.40 -14.06 -7.73
CA TYR A 424 5.31 -14.11 -6.76
C TYR A 424 4.78 -15.53 -6.55
N ALA A 425 5.08 -16.10 -5.37
CA ALA A 425 4.46 -17.33 -4.87
C ALA A 425 3.15 -17.00 -4.15
N ARG A 426 2.03 -17.09 -4.87
CA ARG A 426 0.70 -16.71 -4.40
C ARG A 426 -0.10 -17.92 -3.90
N GLY A 427 -1.07 -17.66 -3.03
CA GLY A 427 -1.88 -18.67 -2.36
C GLY A 427 -1.45 -18.92 -0.92
N THR A 428 -2.41 -19.33 -0.08
CA THR A 428 -2.19 -19.52 1.36
C THR A 428 -1.09 -20.55 1.62
N GLY A 429 -0.02 -20.11 2.30
CA GLY A 429 1.12 -20.97 2.63
C GLY A 429 2.11 -21.21 1.48
N SER A 430 1.92 -20.56 0.33
CA SER A 430 2.86 -20.63 -0.80
C SER A 430 4.16 -19.93 -0.46
N ASN A 431 5.27 -20.67 -0.57
CA ASN A 431 6.60 -20.20 -0.21
C ASN A 431 7.45 -19.92 -1.44
N LEU A 432 8.44 -19.05 -1.30
CA LEU A 432 9.47 -18.81 -2.29
C LEU A 432 10.83 -19.22 -1.74
N THR A 433 11.44 -20.23 -2.35
CA THR A 433 12.84 -20.61 -2.12
C THR A 433 13.68 -20.19 -3.32
N LEU A 434 14.53 -19.18 -3.13
CA LEU A 434 15.44 -18.67 -4.15
C LEU A 434 16.88 -19.08 -3.82
N ALA A 435 17.28 -20.23 -4.35
CA ALA A 435 18.65 -20.75 -4.37
C ALA A 435 19.29 -20.66 -5.78
N ALA A 436 18.70 -19.85 -6.67
CA ALA A 436 19.25 -19.52 -7.98
C ALA A 436 19.98 -18.17 -7.91
N PRO A 437 21.27 -18.09 -8.27
CA PRO A 437 21.99 -16.82 -8.31
C PRO A 437 21.36 -15.83 -9.29
N ILE A 438 21.41 -14.54 -8.93
CA ILE A 438 20.97 -13.44 -9.79
C ILE A 438 22.12 -12.46 -9.98
N SER A 439 22.43 -12.10 -11.23
CA SER A 439 23.54 -11.18 -11.53
C SER A 439 23.21 -10.20 -12.63
N ASN A 440 23.55 -8.92 -12.43
CA ASN A 440 23.45 -7.88 -13.45
C ASN A 440 22.00 -7.67 -13.96
N LEU A 441 21.05 -7.62 -13.01
CA LEU A 441 19.68 -7.15 -13.26
C LEU A 441 19.53 -5.72 -12.76
N ASN A 442 18.56 -4.98 -13.28
CA ASN A 442 18.25 -3.62 -12.83
C ASN A 442 17.38 -3.61 -11.56
N LYS A 443 16.42 -4.55 -11.47
CA LYS A 443 15.49 -4.66 -10.34
C LYS A 443 15.12 -6.11 -10.08
N VAL A 444 14.99 -6.46 -8.80
CA VAL A 444 14.45 -7.76 -8.37
C VAL A 444 13.37 -7.51 -7.33
N GLN A 445 12.19 -8.08 -7.56
CA GLN A 445 11.06 -8.02 -6.63
C GLN A 445 10.57 -9.43 -6.35
N LEU A 446 10.58 -9.79 -5.07
CA LEU A 446 10.15 -11.10 -4.58
C LEU A 446 8.91 -10.93 -3.70
N ARG A 447 7.91 -11.77 -3.90
CA ARG A 447 6.70 -11.84 -3.07
C ARG A 447 6.36 -13.29 -2.76
N ALA A 448 5.91 -13.54 -1.54
CA ALA A 448 5.30 -14.81 -1.16
C ALA A 448 4.21 -14.57 -0.11
N GLU A 449 3.05 -15.19 -0.26
CA GLU A 449 2.01 -15.17 0.80
C GLU A 449 2.45 -15.94 2.06
N GLY A 450 3.37 -16.90 1.91
CA GLY A 450 4.07 -17.58 2.99
C GLY A 450 5.47 -17.01 3.24
N ASP A 451 6.45 -17.91 3.30
CA ASP A 451 7.85 -17.59 3.59
C ASP A 451 8.65 -17.23 2.33
N ILE A 452 9.68 -16.40 2.50
CA ILE A 452 10.75 -16.19 1.52
C ILE A 452 12.07 -16.68 2.10
N GLN A 453 12.76 -17.57 1.39
CA GLN A 453 14.12 -18.01 1.70
C GLN A 453 15.07 -17.62 0.57
N LEU A 454 16.05 -16.77 0.89
CA LEU A 454 17.07 -16.30 -0.04
C LEU A 454 18.41 -16.93 0.33
N SER A 455 18.86 -17.91 -0.47
CA SER A 455 20.05 -18.73 -0.19
C SER A 455 21.10 -18.69 -1.29
N ALA A 456 20.94 -17.85 -2.31
CA ALA A 456 21.92 -17.65 -3.38
C ALA A 456 22.28 -16.17 -3.55
N PRO A 457 23.47 -15.85 -4.10
CA PRO A 457 23.90 -14.46 -4.27
C PRO A 457 23.00 -13.68 -5.24
N VAL A 458 22.73 -12.42 -4.91
CA VAL A 458 21.94 -11.50 -5.74
C VAL A 458 22.73 -10.21 -5.96
N THR A 459 22.91 -9.80 -7.21
CA THR A 459 23.51 -8.52 -7.59
C THR A 459 22.58 -7.74 -8.52
N VAL A 460 22.18 -6.55 -8.07
CA VAL A 460 21.24 -5.65 -8.76
C VAL A 460 21.91 -4.30 -8.99
N ASN A 461 22.01 -3.89 -10.26
CA ASN A 461 22.80 -2.73 -10.70
C ASN A 461 21.95 -1.54 -11.15
N GLY A 462 20.61 -1.63 -11.10
CA GLY A 462 19.75 -0.53 -11.51
C GLY A 462 19.93 0.69 -10.60
N THR A 463 19.96 1.88 -11.22
CA THR A 463 20.15 3.17 -10.52
C THR A 463 18.95 4.12 -10.68
N ALA A 464 18.12 3.94 -11.71
CA ALA A 464 16.93 4.75 -11.92
C ALA A 464 15.91 4.54 -10.79
N GLN A 465 15.43 5.63 -10.18
CA GLN A 465 14.54 5.62 -9.00
C GLN A 465 13.35 4.63 -9.14
N ASP A 466 12.65 4.64 -10.28
CA ASP A 466 11.46 3.77 -10.50
C ASP A 466 11.81 2.28 -10.71
N ASN A 467 13.06 1.99 -11.08
CA ASN A 467 13.51 0.71 -11.61
C ASN A 467 14.76 0.16 -10.89
N ARG A 468 15.01 0.58 -9.65
CA ARG A 468 16.16 0.11 -8.87
C ARG A 468 15.75 -0.76 -7.70
N GLY A 469 16.72 -1.53 -7.25
CA GLY A 469 16.70 -2.14 -5.94
C GLY A 469 16.33 -3.61 -5.90
N PHE A 470 16.66 -4.21 -4.77
CA PHE A 470 16.19 -5.51 -4.34
C PHE A 470 15.06 -5.32 -3.34
N LYS A 471 13.88 -5.85 -3.64
CA LYS A 471 12.72 -5.79 -2.75
C LYS A 471 12.15 -7.17 -2.50
N ALA A 472 11.88 -7.52 -1.24
CA ALA A 472 11.28 -8.80 -0.87
C ALA A 472 10.17 -8.59 0.17
N LEU A 473 8.98 -9.13 -0.10
CA LEU A 473 7.78 -8.99 0.74
C LEU A 473 7.21 -10.38 1.05
N ALA A 474 7.31 -10.79 2.31
CA ALA A 474 6.80 -12.08 2.80
C ALA A 474 5.55 -11.91 3.67
N GLY A 475 4.54 -12.76 3.45
CA GLY A 475 3.34 -12.82 4.29
C GLY A 475 3.59 -13.51 5.63
N ASN A 476 4.65 -14.31 5.73
CA ASN A 476 5.12 -14.89 6.98
C ASN A 476 6.58 -14.49 7.24
N ASN A 477 7.55 -15.40 7.15
CA ASN A 477 8.95 -15.11 7.48
C ASN A 477 9.81 -14.85 6.25
N LEU A 478 10.82 -13.99 6.41
CA LEU A 478 11.86 -13.76 5.41
C LEU A 478 13.22 -14.14 5.98
N VAL A 479 13.94 -15.03 5.30
CA VAL A 479 15.28 -15.46 5.68
C VAL A 479 16.27 -15.10 4.57
N ALA A 480 17.27 -14.27 4.90
CA ALA A 480 18.41 -13.98 4.06
C ALA A 480 19.66 -14.70 4.59
N SER A 481 20.20 -15.63 3.80
CA SER A 481 21.38 -16.43 4.15
C SER A 481 22.53 -16.31 3.14
N SER A 482 22.48 -15.31 2.27
CA SER A 482 23.46 -15.08 1.22
C SER A 482 23.75 -13.59 1.03
N THR A 483 24.71 -13.28 0.15
CA THR A 483 25.06 -11.91 -0.25
C THR A 483 23.99 -11.30 -1.16
N VAL A 484 23.60 -10.06 -0.85
CA VAL A 484 22.74 -9.22 -1.69
C VAL A 484 23.40 -7.87 -1.87
N ASN A 485 23.76 -7.54 -3.10
CA ASN A 485 24.33 -6.26 -3.50
C ASN A 485 23.28 -5.48 -4.31
N SER A 486 22.96 -4.27 -3.88
CA SER A 486 22.02 -3.38 -4.58
C SER A 486 22.28 -1.92 -4.28
N HIS A 487 21.66 -0.96 -4.96
CA HIS A 487 21.67 0.46 -4.55
C HIS A 487 20.56 0.80 -3.54
N GLN A 488 19.51 -0.04 -3.50
CA GLN A 488 18.40 0.09 -2.56
C GLN A 488 17.92 -1.31 -2.19
N MET A 489 17.67 -1.53 -0.91
CA MET A 489 17.17 -2.80 -0.40
C MET A 489 15.99 -2.59 0.52
N ILE A 490 14.91 -3.33 0.27
CA ILE A 490 13.73 -3.37 1.14
C ILE A 490 13.41 -4.83 1.44
N LEU A 491 13.53 -5.22 2.70
CA LEU A 491 13.07 -6.52 3.21
C LEU A 491 11.88 -6.27 4.11
N GLN A 492 10.71 -6.75 3.73
CA GLN A 492 9.48 -6.55 4.47
C GLN A 492 8.81 -7.90 4.77
N SER A 493 8.34 -8.06 5.99
CA SER A 493 7.69 -9.29 6.45
C SER A 493 6.51 -8.98 7.36
N LEU A 494 5.37 -9.64 7.13
CA LEU A 494 4.27 -9.62 8.08
C LEU A 494 4.50 -10.58 9.27
N GLY A 495 5.49 -11.47 9.16
CA GLY A 495 6.08 -12.26 10.25
C GLY A 495 7.48 -11.75 10.62
N GLY A 496 8.43 -12.67 10.84
CA GLY A 496 9.80 -12.36 11.27
C GLY A 496 10.80 -12.22 10.12
N ILE A 497 11.94 -11.59 10.40
CA ILE A 497 13.07 -11.47 9.47
C ILE A 497 14.33 -12.02 10.11
N THR A 498 15.08 -12.85 9.37
CA THR A 498 16.39 -13.35 9.81
C THR A 498 17.45 -13.05 8.78
N VAL A 499 18.49 -12.32 9.18
CA VAL A 499 19.73 -12.11 8.41
C VAL A 499 20.82 -12.94 9.08
N THR A 500 21.16 -14.08 8.47
CA THR A 500 22.10 -15.03 9.07
C THR A 500 23.55 -14.54 8.99
N SER A 501 24.47 -15.19 9.71
CA SER A 501 25.91 -14.88 9.68
C SER A 501 26.57 -15.05 8.32
N SER A 502 25.98 -15.85 7.42
CA SER A 502 26.46 -16.02 6.04
C SER A 502 25.96 -14.90 5.10
N ALA A 503 25.04 -14.05 5.57
CA ALA A 503 24.50 -12.98 4.76
C ALA A 503 25.35 -11.71 4.83
N GLN A 504 25.48 -11.07 3.67
CA GLN A 504 26.01 -9.71 3.53
C GLN A 504 25.02 -8.90 2.72
N LEU A 505 24.40 -7.91 3.33
CA LEU A 505 23.52 -6.96 2.66
C LEU A 505 24.32 -5.69 2.43
N LEU A 506 24.62 -5.38 1.17
CA LEU A 506 25.41 -4.21 0.80
C LEU A 506 24.57 -3.30 -0.09
N SER A 507 24.35 -2.09 0.39
CA SER A 507 23.79 -1.00 -0.39
C SER A 507 24.89 -0.08 -0.90
N MET A 508 24.99 0.07 -2.22
CA MET A 508 26.02 0.84 -2.91
C MET A 508 25.56 2.27 -3.21
N LEU A 509 26.52 3.19 -3.25
CA LEU A 509 26.29 4.56 -3.75
C LEU A 509 25.99 4.52 -5.26
N ASP A 510 24.96 5.23 -5.71
CA ASP A 510 24.72 5.39 -7.15
C ASP A 510 25.53 6.56 -7.74
N ALA A 511 25.72 6.55 -9.06
CA ALA A 511 26.49 7.59 -9.78
C ALA A 511 25.84 9.00 -9.71
N SER A 512 24.60 9.11 -9.23
CA SER A 512 23.89 10.39 -9.04
C SER A 512 24.02 10.95 -7.62
N GLY A 513 24.71 10.25 -6.72
CA GLY A 513 24.86 10.65 -5.32
C GLY A 513 23.66 10.33 -4.44
N SER A 514 22.70 9.50 -4.91
CA SER A 514 21.65 8.99 -4.01
C SER A 514 22.29 8.02 -3.02
N THR A 515 22.02 8.24 -1.74
CA THR A 515 22.59 7.45 -0.65
C THR A 515 22.07 6.02 -0.68
N GLY A 516 22.92 5.05 -0.36
CA GLY A 516 22.50 3.65 -0.28
C GLY A 516 21.47 3.48 0.84
N GLN A 517 20.35 2.80 0.57
CA GLN A 517 19.34 2.53 1.59
C GLN A 517 19.12 1.05 1.81
N ILE A 518 19.05 0.64 3.08
CA ILE A 518 18.59 -0.68 3.50
C ILE A 518 17.48 -0.49 4.54
N LEU A 519 16.25 -0.87 4.18
CA LEU A 519 15.11 -0.94 5.10
C LEU A 519 14.75 -2.41 5.37
N ILE A 520 14.77 -2.78 6.64
CA ILE A 520 14.28 -4.07 7.14
C ILE A 520 13.07 -3.78 8.03
N LEU A 521 11.89 -4.26 7.63
CA LEU A 521 10.63 -4.00 8.33
C LEU A 521 9.88 -5.30 8.60
N ALA A 522 9.79 -5.67 9.87
CA ALA A 522 8.90 -6.75 10.33
C ALA A 522 7.72 -6.15 11.11
N SER A 523 6.50 -6.60 10.82
CA SER A 523 5.28 -6.05 11.44
C SER A 523 4.42 -7.08 12.18
N GLY A 524 4.83 -8.35 12.24
CA GLY A 524 4.11 -9.37 13.00
C GLY A 524 4.09 -9.06 14.50
N SER A 525 2.92 -9.20 15.15
CA SER A 525 2.70 -8.76 16.55
C SER A 525 3.69 -9.35 17.57
N SER A 526 4.14 -10.58 17.39
CA SER A 526 5.18 -11.23 18.22
C SER A 526 6.39 -11.70 17.41
N ALA A 527 6.58 -11.12 16.23
CA ALA A 527 7.65 -11.52 15.34
C ALA A 527 9.01 -10.96 15.76
N ALA A 528 10.07 -11.65 15.35
CA ALA A 528 11.44 -11.24 15.61
C ALA A 528 12.16 -10.78 14.34
N VAL A 529 13.00 -9.76 14.47
CA VAL A 529 14.10 -9.46 13.55
C VAL A 529 15.40 -9.95 14.19
N ASN A 530 16.03 -10.95 13.60
CA ASN A 530 17.29 -11.53 14.09
C ASN A 530 18.41 -11.22 13.10
N VAL A 531 19.45 -10.53 13.56
CA VAL A 531 20.60 -10.15 12.72
C VAL A 531 21.88 -10.75 13.28
N SER A 532 22.58 -11.51 12.44
CA SER A 532 23.89 -12.09 12.73
C SER A 532 24.91 -11.97 11.61
N GLY A 533 24.51 -11.40 10.48
CA GLY A 533 25.37 -11.12 9.32
C GLY A 533 25.84 -9.67 9.25
N SER A 534 26.34 -9.28 8.07
CA SER A 534 26.76 -7.91 7.80
C SER A 534 25.69 -7.14 7.03
N ILE A 535 25.43 -5.90 7.44
CA ILE A 535 24.51 -4.96 6.79
C ILE A 535 25.22 -3.63 6.65
N GLN A 536 25.47 -3.20 5.42
CA GLN A 536 26.26 -2.01 5.14
C GLN A 536 25.58 -1.15 4.08
N ALA A 537 25.34 0.12 4.40
CA ALA A 537 24.89 1.13 3.44
C ALA A 537 26.03 2.13 3.20
N GLN A 538 26.52 2.23 1.98
CA GLN A 538 27.57 3.18 1.63
C GLN A 538 27.01 4.60 1.60
N GLN A 539 27.52 5.45 2.50
CA GLN A 539 27.10 6.85 2.64
C GLN A 539 25.58 7.00 2.77
N GLY A 540 24.91 6.05 3.41
CA GLY A 540 23.45 6.05 3.48
C GLY A 540 22.88 5.33 4.67
N GLU A 541 21.60 4.99 4.61
CA GLU A 541 20.84 4.58 5.79
C GLU A 541 20.73 3.06 5.92
N VAL A 542 20.99 2.56 7.13
CA VAL A 542 20.50 1.25 7.58
C VAL A 542 19.38 1.46 8.59
N ASP A 543 18.17 1.05 8.24
CA ASP A 543 16.98 1.16 9.08
C ASP A 543 16.36 -0.21 9.34
N ILE A 544 16.40 -0.66 10.58
CA ILE A 544 15.85 -1.94 11.04
C ILE A 544 14.71 -1.67 12.02
N ARG A 545 13.50 -2.08 11.64
CA ARG A 545 12.28 -1.84 12.40
C ARG A 545 11.51 -3.12 12.63
N GLN A 546 11.13 -3.32 13.89
CA GLN A 546 10.06 -4.23 14.27
C GLN A 546 8.92 -3.37 14.84
N THR A 547 7.70 -3.49 14.29
CA THR A 547 6.54 -2.65 14.69
C THR A 547 5.39 -3.38 15.39
N GLY A 548 5.46 -4.70 15.54
CA GLY A 548 4.49 -5.52 16.26
C GLY A 548 4.54 -5.33 17.78
N ASP A 549 3.39 -5.47 18.44
CA ASP A 549 3.17 -5.12 19.85
C ASP A 549 4.16 -5.69 20.85
N THR A 550 4.60 -6.93 20.63
CA THR A 550 5.56 -7.67 21.47
C THR A 550 6.80 -8.08 20.66
N GLY A 551 6.97 -7.47 19.49
CA GLY A 551 8.01 -7.84 18.56
C GLY A 551 9.39 -7.47 19.06
N GLN A 552 10.37 -8.22 18.57
CA GLN A 552 11.74 -8.15 19.08
C GLN A 552 12.70 -7.88 17.94
N THR A 553 13.72 -7.05 18.20
CA THR A 553 14.89 -6.90 17.34
C THR A 553 16.10 -7.37 18.12
N THR A 554 16.80 -8.39 17.63
CA THR A 554 17.93 -9.01 18.32
C THR A 554 19.16 -9.04 17.41
N LEU A 555 20.26 -8.49 17.90
CA LEU A 555 21.55 -8.47 17.20
C LEU A 555 22.55 -9.35 17.94
N ASN A 556 23.14 -10.33 17.24
CA ASN A 556 24.20 -11.19 17.74
C ASN A 556 25.24 -11.42 16.65
N ASN A 557 26.49 -11.04 16.89
CA ASN A 557 27.57 -11.14 15.91
C ASN A 557 27.29 -10.33 14.62
N ALA A 558 26.49 -9.26 14.74
CA ALA A 558 26.12 -8.41 13.61
C ALA A 558 27.18 -7.34 13.34
N THR A 559 27.45 -7.06 12.07
CA THR A 559 28.24 -5.90 11.64
C THR A 559 27.35 -4.93 10.89
N ILE A 560 27.04 -3.79 11.49
CA ILE A 560 26.15 -2.77 10.91
C ILE A 560 26.92 -1.48 10.68
N HIS A 561 26.82 -0.95 9.46
CA HIS A 561 27.45 0.30 9.06
C HIS A 561 26.54 1.13 8.12
N GLY A 562 26.42 2.42 8.37
CA GLY A 562 25.77 3.39 7.49
C GLY A 562 26.24 4.81 7.82
N ASP A 563 25.79 5.79 7.05
CA ASP A 563 25.83 7.18 7.50
C ASP A 563 24.90 7.34 8.71
N VAL A 564 23.65 6.91 8.53
CA VAL A 564 22.62 6.83 9.56
C VAL A 564 22.31 5.38 9.86
N VAL A 565 22.31 5.00 11.13
CA VAL A 565 21.86 3.67 11.57
C VAL A 565 20.71 3.80 12.56
N LYS A 566 19.57 3.21 12.23
CA LYS A 566 18.36 3.14 13.06
C LYS A 566 18.06 1.67 13.37
N LEU A 567 18.06 1.32 14.65
CA LEU A 567 17.71 -0.02 15.12
C LEU A 567 16.56 0.10 16.10
N SER A 568 15.46 -0.61 15.85
CA SER A 568 14.26 -0.40 16.65
C SER A 568 13.34 -1.60 16.85
N ALA A 569 12.62 -1.57 17.98
CA ALA A 569 11.47 -2.41 18.30
C ALA A 569 10.36 -1.51 18.88
N LEU A 570 9.46 -1.06 18.02
CA LEU A 570 8.56 0.08 18.22
C LEU A 570 7.20 -0.29 18.82
N GLY A 571 6.88 -1.58 18.93
CA GLY A 571 5.63 -2.02 19.54
C GLY A 571 5.51 -1.61 21.01
N THR A 572 4.28 -1.63 21.51
CA THR A 572 3.93 -1.29 22.91
C THR A 572 4.85 -1.95 23.95
N ASN A 573 5.17 -3.23 23.75
CA ASN A 573 6.07 -4.05 24.56
C ASN A 573 7.30 -4.50 23.73
N GLY A 574 7.74 -3.65 22.80
CA GLY A 574 8.85 -3.95 21.91
C GLY A 574 10.17 -4.16 22.66
N VAL A 575 10.99 -5.09 22.20
CA VAL A 575 12.26 -5.43 22.83
C VAL A 575 13.40 -5.32 21.84
N LEU A 576 14.36 -4.42 22.11
CA LEU A 576 15.61 -4.30 21.36
C LEU A 576 16.75 -4.92 22.17
N ASN A 577 17.26 -6.06 21.72
CA ASN A 577 18.34 -6.81 22.36
C ASN A 577 19.67 -6.61 21.63
N ILE A 578 20.66 -6.11 22.33
CA ILE A 578 22.05 -5.99 21.87
C ILE A 578 22.86 -7.10 22.55
N GLY A 579 23.05 -8.19 21.83
CA GLY A 579 23.82 -9.36 22.29
C GLY A 579 25.32 -9.25 22.02
N SER A 580 25.99 -10.40 21.96
CA SER A 580 27.46 -10.49 21.88
C SER A 580 28.01 -10.26 20.47
N GLY A 581 29.25 -9.78 20.36
CA GLY A 581 30.01 -9.79 19.10
C GLY A 581 29.60 -8.75 18.07
N ASN A 582 28.78 -7.76 18.46
CA ASN A 582 28.26 -6.75 17.55
C ASN A 582 29.27 -5.62 17.28
N MET A 583 29.31 -5.15 16.03
CA MET A 583 29.98 -3.91 15.62
C MET A 583 28.92 -2.95 15.06
N LEU A 584 28.60 -1.89 15.81
CA LEU A 584 27.56 -0.92 15.47
C LEU A 584 28.19 0.44 15.17
N ASN A 585 28.30 0.75 13.87
CA ASN A 585 29.00 1.93 13.38
C ASN A 585 28.04 2.83 12.59
N ALA A 586 28.10 4.14 12.79
CA ALA A 586 27.41 5.10 11.95
C ALA A 586 28.27 6.36 11.72
N ASP A 587 28.37 6.85 10.49
CA ASP A 587 29.21 8.01 10.16
C ASP A 587 28.66 9.32 10.74
N THR A 588 27.34 9.43 10.91
CA THR A 588 26.69 10.62 11.51
C THR A 588 25.94 10.32 12.80
N VAL A 589 24.99 9.37 12.77
CA VAL A 589 24.13 9.08 13.93
C VAL A 589 23.75 7.61 14.04
N LEU A 590 23.87 7.08 15.26
CA LEU A 590 23.33 5.80 15.67
C LEU A 590 22.12 6.01 16.60
N LYS A 591 20.98 5.44 16.23
CA LYS A 591 19.71 5.50 16.97
C LYS A 591 19.27 4.10 17.41
N LEU A 592 19.15 3.88 18.72
CA LEU A 592 18.62 2.63 19.32
C LEU A 592 17.27 2.92 20.01
N TYR A 593 16.17 2.39 19.46
CA TYR A 593 14.82 2.82 19.83
C TYR A 593 13.89 1.65 20.23
N ALA A 594 13.37 1.70 21.46
CA ALA A 594 12.30 0.82 21.95
C ALA A 594 11.29 1.65 22.75
N VAL A 595 10.61 2.57 22.05
CA VAL A 595 9.86 3.68 22.65
C VAL A 595 8.40 3.36 23.02
N GLY A 596 7.96 2.11 22.85
CA GLY A 596 6.65 1.66 23.32
C GLY A 596 6.47 1.90 24.82
N SER A 597 5.22 1.95 25.29
CA SER A 597 4.92 2.25 26.70
C SER A 597 5.58 1.28 27.69
N ASN A 598 5.84 0.04 27.29
CA ASN A 598 6.61 -0.97 28.01
C ASN A 598 7.88 -1.40 27.24
N GLY A 599 8.32 -0.59 26.28
CA GLY A 599 9.44 -0.90 25.41
C GLY A 599 10.77 -0.98 26.17
N THR A 600 11.62 -1.95 25.81
CA THR A 600 12.90 -2.18 26.49
C THR A 600 14.07 -2.23 25.52
N LEU A 601 15.16 -1.56 25.89
CA LEU A 601 16.47 -1.69 25.25
C LEU A 601 17.40 -2.43 26.22
N ASN A 602 17.89 -3.59 25.81
CA ASN A 602 18.70 -4.47 26.64
C ASN A 602 20.10 -4.64 26.06
N PHE A 603 21.11 -4.25 26.82
CA PHE A 603 22.50 -4.61 26.55
C PHE A 603 22.84 -5.88 27.32
N LEU A 604 22.96 -6.98 26.58
CA LEU A 604 23.18 -8.33 27.10
C LEU A 604 24.65 -8.74 27.06
N SER A 605 25.50 -7.97 26.39
CA SER A 605 26.94 -8.21 26.27
C SER A 605 27.69 -6.92 25.99
N ASN A 606 29.01 -6.95 26.19
CA ASN A 606 29.88 -5.81 25.87
C ASN A 606 29.73 -5.43 24.39
N VAL A 607 29.53 -4.15 24.14
CA VAL A 607 29.37 -3.61 22.78
C VAL A 607 30.07 -2.25 22.69
N THR A 608 30.57 -1.95 21.50
CA THR A 608 31.06 -0.62 21.15
C THR A 608 30.07 0.06 20.22
N LEU A 609 29.62 1.25 20.60
CA LEU A 609 28.83 2.15 19.76
C LEU A 609 29.77 3.19 19.17
N SER A 610 29.94 3.20 17.85
CA SER A 610 30.89 4.08 17.15
C SER A 610 30.16 5.01 16.20
N SER A 611 29.79 6.19 16.69
CA SER A 611 29.17 7.25 15.88
C SER A 611 29.40 8.62 16.52
N PRO A 612 29.53 9.72 15.76
CA PRO A 612 29.61 11.07 16.34
C PRO A 612 28.43 11.40 17.27
N SER A 613 27.24 10.86 16.99
CA SER A 613 26.04 11.01 17.82
C SER A 613 25.40 9.64 18.11
N ASN A 614 25.23 9.31 19.39
CA ASN A 614 24.61 8.06 19.83
C ASN A 614 23.37 8.39 20.66
N ILE A 615 22.19 7.98 20.18
CA ILE A 615 20.89 8.27 20.79
C ILE A 615 20.25 6.95 21.22
N LEU A 616 19.97 6.84 22.52
CA LEU A 616 19.33 5.68 23.12
C LEU A 616 17.96 6.12 23.69
N ALA A 617 16.88 5.56 23.18
CA ALA A 617 15.52 5.93 23.58
C ALA A 617 14.67 4.69 23.84
N ALA A 618 14.29 4.45 25.10
CA ALA A 618 13.38 3.35 25.47
C ALA A 618 12.69 3.62 26.80
N ASN A 619 11.52 3.02 27.04
CA ASN A 619 10.85 3.18 28.34
C ASN A 619 11.74 2.65 29.48
N THR A 620 12.36 1.49 29.27
CA THR A 620 13.42 0.96 30.14
C THR A 620 14.69 0.70 29.35
N ILE A 621 15.84 1.14 29.88
CA ILE A 621 17.16 0.78 29.36
C ILE A 621 17.86 -0.08 30.41
N ASN A 622 18.18 -1.32 30.05
CA ASN A 622 18.89 -2.27 30.90
C ASN A 622 20.31 -2.48 30.40
N ILE A 623 21.30 -2.36 31.29
CA ILE A 623 22.65 -2.88 31.05
C ILE A 623 22.89 -4.02 32.02
N SER A 624 23.09 -5.23 31.49
CA SER A 624 23.23 -6.45 32.30
C SER A 624 24.47 -6.38 33.20
N GLN A 625 24.44 -7.09 34.34
CA GLN A 625 25.56 -7.15 35.29
C GLN A 625 26.89 -7.46 34.57
N GLY A 626 27.93 -6.68 34.86
CA GLY A 626 29.26 -6.85 34.28
C GLY A 626 29.40 -6.44 32.80
N VAL A 627 28.33 -5.96 32.17
CA VAL A 627 28.37 -5.45 30.78
C VAL A 627 28.82 -3.98 30.76
N VAL A 628 29.70 -3.67 29.80
CA VAL A 628 30.14 -2.31 29.49
C VAL A 628 29.67 -1.93 28.08
N VAL A 629 28.88 -0.86 28.00
CA VAL A 629 28.50 -0.21 26.74
C VAL A 629 29.52 0.90 26.47
N THR A 630 30.45 0.65 25.54
CA THR A 630 31.53 1.59 25.26
C THR A 630 31.09 2.59 24.19
N ILE A 631 31.06 3.87 24.56
CA ILE A 631 30.77 4.97 23.65
C ILE A 631 32.09 5.45 23.03
N LYS A 632 32.33 5.07 21.77
CA LYS A 632 33.53 5.41 21.02
C LYS A 632 33.28 6.65 20.15
N SER A 633 33.17 7.79 20.81
CA SER A 633 32.97 9.10 20.19
C SER A 633 33.53 10.22 21.07
N ALA A 634 33.65 11.42 20.51
CA ALA A 634 34.02 12.60 21.30
C ALA A 634 32.88 13.06 22.22
N GLN A 635 31.63 12.83 21.80
CA GLN A 635 30.43 13.16 22.56
C GLN A 635 29.97 11.96 23.40
N GLN A 636 29.39 12.25 24.56
CA GLN A 636 28.69 11.24 25.37
C GLN A 636 27.38 10.82 24.68
N ALA A 637 26.87 9.63 25.02
CA ALA A 637 25.58 9.18 24.53
C ALA A 637 24.42 10.02 25.11
N ASP A 638 23.45 10.34 24.26
CA ASP A 638 22.17 10.93 24.66
C ASP A 638 21.20 9.82 25.07
N VAL A 639 20.69 9.91 26.29
CA VAL A 639 19.87 8.86 26.91
C VAL A 639 18.49 9.41 27.27
N PHE A 640 17.44 8.80 26.71
CA PHE A 640 16.05 9.15 26.94
C PHE A 640 15.31 7.93 27.48
N THR A 641 15.00 7.92 28.77
CA THR A 641 14.35 6.78 29.40
C THR A 641 13.63 7.17 30.68
N ASN A 642 12.54 6.46 30.98
CA ASN A 642 11.82 6.60 32.25
C ASN A 642 12.44 5.70 33.33
N HIS A 643 13.12 4.63 32.93
CA HIS A 643 13.71 3.63 33.82
C HIS A 643 15.16 3.29 33.40
N PRO A 644 16.16 4.07 33.85
CA PRO A 644 17.58 3.88 33.53
C PRO A 644 18.22 2.81 34.43
N ASN A 645 18.05 1.54 34.10
CA ASN A 645 18.56 0.40 34.88
C ASN A 645 20.03 0.05 34.52
N TYR A 646 20.95 0.92 34.94
CA TYR A 646 22.39 0.78 34.82
C TYR A 646 23.12 1.54 35.93
N PHE A 647 24.41 1.25 36.14
CA PHE A 647 25.24 1.90 37.15
C PHE A 647 25.93 3.16 36.61
N GLY A 648 25.95 4.23 37.41
CA GLY A 648 26.57 5.51 37.07
C GLY A 648 25.76 6.34 36.06
N PHE A 649 26.24 7.55 35.73
CA PHE A 649 25.65 8.41 34.69
C PHE A 649 24.13 8.68 34.85
N GLY A 650 23.67 8.82 36.09
CA GLY A 650 22.27 9.03 36.43
C GLY A 650 21.37 7.79 36.37
N GLY A 651 21.95 6.60 36.18
CA GLY A 651 21.25 5.32 36.32
C GLY A 651 20.96 4.95 37.77
N THR A 652 19.96 4.08 37.97
CA THR A 652 19.45 3.66 39.28
C THR A 652 20.03 2.33 39.77
N GLY A 653 20.88 1.69 38.96
CA GLY A 653 21.49 0.40 39.29
C GLY A 653 22.74 0.51 40.17
N SER A 654 23.28 -0.65 40.53
CA SER A 654 24.51 -0.78 41.33
C SER A 654 25.55 -1.62 40.58
N THR A 655 26.83 -1.50 40.95
CA THR A 655 27.91 -2.32 40.38
C THR A 655 27.68 -3.82 40.52
N ASP A 656 26.90 -4.22 41.53
CA ASP A 656 26.67 -5.62 41.86
C ASP A 656 25.44 -6.20 41.13
N THR A 657 24.61 -5.37 40.50
CA THR A 657 23.35 -5.79 39.89
C THR A 657 23.21 -5.39 38.43
N THR A 658 23.97 -4.39 37.97
CA THR A 658 23.88 -3.86 36.61
C THR A 658 25.25 -3.57 36.02
N GLY A 659 25.29 -3.34 34.71
CA GLY A 659 26.46 -2.88 34.00
C GLY A 659 26.49 -1.35 33.88
N THR A 660 27.44 -0.82 33.10
CA THR A 660 27.69 0.64 33.02
C THR A 660 28.08 1.09 31.61
N PHE A 661 28.16 2.41 31.42
CA PHE A 661 28.75 3.01 30.24
C PHE A 661 30.25 3.18 30.41
N GLY A 662 31.01 2.98 29.32
CA GLY A 662 32.45 3.23 29.23
C GLY A 662 32.79 4.19 28.08
N GLY A 663 34.07 4.51 27.92
CA GLY A 663 34.52 5.49 26.93
C GLY A 663 34.11 6.90 27.30
N ALA A 664 33.47 7.64 26.38
CA ALA A 664 32.90 8.96 26.69
C ALA A 664 31.75 8.91 27.72
N GLY A 665 31.17 7.72 27.96
CA GLY A 665 30.05 7.54 28.88
C GLY A 665 28.74 8.08 28.32
N ALA A 666 27.77 8.29 29.21
CA ALA A 666 26.44 8.80 28.88
C ALA A 666 26.13 10.12 29.60
N LYS A 667 25.25 10.93 29.02
CA LYS A 667 24.64 12.05 29.75
C LYS A 667 23.62 11.53 30.77
N ASN A 668 23.28 12.35 31.77
CA ASN A 668 22.19 12.02 32.68
C ASN A 668 20.88 11.83 31.89
N PRO A 669 20.10 10.78 32.20
CA PRO A 669 18.92 10.42 31.42
C PRO A 669 17.88 11.54 31.46
N GLN A 670 17.27 11.80 30.32
CA GLN A 670 16.11 12.69 30.17
C GLN A 670 14.82 11.86 30.05
N PRO A 671 13.64 12.45 30.33
CA PRO A 671 12.36 11.77 30.15
C PRO A 671 12.19 11.25 28.72
N LEU A 672 11.61 10.06 28.56
CA LEU A 672 11.41 9.46 27.22
C LEU A 672 10.62 10.37 26.27
N SER A 673 9.67 11.15 26.81
CA SER A 673 8.87 12.11 26.04
C SER A 673 9.68 13.23 25.38
N SER A 674 10.93 13.44 25.79
CA SER A 674 11.86 14.40 25.18
C SER A 674 12.77 13.79 24.12
N ALA A 675 12.64 12.48 23.85
CA ALA A 675 13.43 11.81 22.84
C ALA A 675 13.17 12.43 21.45
N PRO A 676 14.22 12.70 20.65
CA PRO A 676 14.03 13.12 19.27
C PRO A 676 13.33 12.00 18.49
N PRO A 677 12.52 12.32 17.47
CA PRO A 677 11.84 11.30 16.68
C PRO A 677 12.87 10.37 16.00
N LEU A 678 12.50 9.10 15.86
CA LEU A 678 13.29 8.14 15.09
C LEU A 678 13.43 8.62 13.63
N GLY A 679 12.37 9.24 13.11
CA GLY A 679 12.19 9.63 11.71
C GLY A 679 11.38 8.58 10.95
N ASP A 680 10.83 8.98 9.81
CA ASP A 680 10.09 8.06 8.94
C ASP A 680 11.02 6.97 8.38
N PRO A 681 10.48 5.77 8.07
CA PRO A 681 11.31 4.67 7.56
C PRO A 681 11.86 4.96 6.18
N GLY A 682 13.18 4.82 6.02
CA GLY A 682 13.82 5.00 4.72
C GLY A 682 13.78 6.43 4.17
N HIS A 683 13.92 7.44 5.03
CA HIS A 683 13.99 8.84 4.62
C HIS A 683 15.41 9.43 4.57
N GLY A 684 16.44 8.61 4.79
CA GLY A 684 17.84 9.07 4.79
C GLY A 684 18.17 10.00 5.96
N PRO A 685 19.40 10.56 5.99
CA PRO A 685 19.72 11.73 6.80
C PRO A 685 18.91 12.98 6.44
#